data_AF-G8X9V6-F1
#
_entry.id   AF-G8X9V6-F1
#
_cell.length_a   1.000
_cell.length_b   1.000
_cell.length_c   1.000
_cell.angle_alpha   90.00
_cell.angle_beta   90.00
_cell.angle_gamma   90.00
#
_symmetry.space_group_name_H-M   'P 1'
#
loop_
_entity.id
_entity.type
_entity.pdbx_description
1 polymer ?
#
loop_
_entity_poly.entity_id
_entity_poly.type
_entity_poly.pdbx_seq_one_letter_code
_entity_poly.pdbx_strand_id
1 'polypeptide(L)'
;MREYLNKKINNKILSKIDLNNVGYLPRWSVLFLDILVISFATALTYYLFKGINLKFITTQYEGIKIPLYFFVNIFFFWIFKTYSGIIRHSSIVDAVKIFFAQFFAFSSLVIIDAFSKTFFSVDLYFTTALLVNSFIVFCLLFFYRVFVKKVFEIYFSNILVGKQEILLIYGSDANAIAVANALLSEIPKRFHIKGFIDKYQSNDSKRALGLPIFCVRENLSNLFEQNNVSGLVIADKSLTREEQIQLVDECLELGIKVFTVPLVTDWENQKEISKKIKSFEIEDLLDRKPIVLNNKAISSTHTNKTVLITGAAGSIGSEIVRQVIDFKPDVLLLIDQAESPLHNLLIELDKYDTSSINIIAKVADIRDKQRLEILFKKYLPKIVYHAAAYKHVPLMEENPSQAIFVNVMGTSNLADLAVQYQVDRFVMVSTDKAVNPSNVMGASKRIAEKYVQSLHFELLKKNIKTTKFITTRFGNVLGSNGSVVPLFTKQISEGGPVTITHKDIIRYFMTIPEACQLVLEAGTMGNGGEIYIFDMGKPVKIYSLAEKMIRLAGLIPNVDIKIKEIGLRPGEKLYEELLKDDSKTLPTHHEKILVAQDMIEDYKCVKENIQLLIDTTFNYSNNDIVGYMKMIVPEFKSLNSDYEILDKN
;
A
#
# COMPACT_ATOMS: atom_id res chain seq x y z
N MET A 1 -24.68 3.98 -41.82
CA MET A 1 -23.86 4.95 -42.60
C MET A 1 -24.10 6.41 -42.21
N ARG A 2 -25.36 6.86 -42.04
CA ARG A 2 -25.71 8.23 -41.57
C ARG A 2 -25.17 8.57 -40.17
N GLU A 3 -25.19 7.62 -39.23
CA GLU A 3 -24.58 7.79 -37.91
C GLU A 3 -23.04 7.86 -37.96
N TYR A 4 -22.41 7.10 -38.86
CA TYR A 4 -20.96 7.10 -39.02
C TYR A 4 -20.45 8.42 -39.62
N LEU A 5 -21.22 9.02 -40.52
CA LEU A 5 -20.96 10.35 -41.10
C LEU A 5 -21.22 11.49 -40.11
N ASN A 6 -22.30 11.44 -39.31
CA ASN A 6 -22.53 12.43 -38.26
C ASN A 6 -21.45 12.41 -37.17
N LYS A 7 -20.90 11.24 -36.83
CA LYS A 7 -19.78 11.10 -35.88
C LYS A 7 -18.47 11.68 -36.43
N LYS A 8 -18.22 11.54 -37.74
CA LYS A 8 -16.98 12.03 -38.38
C LYS A 8 -17.02 13.54 -38.68
N ILE A 9 -18.20 14.09 -38.96
CA ILE A 9 -18.39 15.53 -39.20
C ILE A 9 -18.35 16.32 -37.88
N ASN A 10 -18.94 15.80 -36.79
CA ASN A 10 -18.79 16.41 -35.46
C ASN A 10 -17.33 16.37 -34.97
N ASN A 11 -16.61 15.27 -35.19
CA ASN A 11 -15.22 15.16 -34.73
C ASN A 11 -14.23 16.07 -35.49
N LYS A 12 -14.49 16.44 -36.74
CA LYS A 12 -13.55 17.24 -37.55
C LYS A 12 -13.67 18.76 -37.32
N ILE A 13 -14.83 19.23 -36.87
CA ILE A 13 -15.04 20.64 -36.49
C ILE A 13 -14.62 20.87 -35.04
N LEU A 14 -14.81 19.88 -34.16
CA LEU A 14 -14.38 19.94 -32.75
C LEU A 14 -12.89 19.69 -32.53
N SER A 15 -12.18 18.99 -33.43
CA SER A 15 -10.74 18.70 -33.27
C SER A 15 -9.81 19.89 -33.52
N LYS A 16 -10.32 21.02 -34.03
CA LYS A 16 -9.55 22.26 -34.18
C LYS A 16 -9.61 23.20 -32.98
N ILE A 17 -10.45 22.90 -31.99
CA ILE A 17 -10.47 23.62 -30.72
C ILE A 17 -9.95 22.64 -29.67
N ASP A 18 -8.67 22.79 -29.31
CA ASP A 18 -8.05 22.06 -28.23
C ASP A 18 -8.64 22.50 -26.88
N LEU A 19 -9.83 21.99 -26.57
CA LEU A 19 -10.65 22.34 -25.40
C LEU A 19 -10.00 21.93 -24.07
N ASN A 20 -8.97 21.08 -24.11
CA ASN A 20 -8.17 20.74 -22.93
C ASN A 20 -7.27 21.92 -22.48
N ASN A 21 -6.92 22.83 -23.39
CA ASN A 21 -6.16 24.05 -23.10
C ASN A 21 -7.02 25.28 -22.82
N VAL A 22 -8.36 25.18 -22.94
CA VAL A 22 -9.31 26.26 -22.57
C VAL A 22 -9.55 26.29 -21.05
N GLY A 23 -8.59 25.77 -20.26
CA GLY A 23 -8.69 25.63 -18.81
C GLY A 23 -8.77 26.96 -18.06
N TYR A 24 -8.40 28.06 -18.70
CA TYR A 24 -8.46 29.41 -18.15
C TYR A 24 -8.81 30.38 -19.27
N LEU A 25 -10.09 30.80 -19.34
CA LEU A 25 -10.42 31.98 -20.14
C LEU A 25 -9.49 33.12 -19.68
N PRO A 26 -8.72 33.75 -20.59
CA PRO A 26 -7.86 34.87 -20.22
C PRO A 26 -8.70 35.93 -19.49
N ARG A 27 -8.13 36.55 -18.47
CA ARG A 27 -8.78 37.62 -17.68
C ARG A 27 -9.38 38.71 -18.58
N TRP A 28 -8.68 39.03 -19.67
CA TRP A 28 -9.13 39.98 -20.70
C TRP A 28 -10.37 39.51 -21.47
N SER A 29 -10.50 38.21 -21.75
CA SER A 29 -11.70 37.64 -22.38
C SER A 29 -12.91 37.70 -21.46
N VAL A 30 -12.72 37.48 -20.15
CA VAL A 30 -13.79 37.64 -19.15
C VAL A 30 -14.24 39.10 -19.06
N LEU A 31 -13.29 40.03 -18.99
CA LEU A 31 -13.59 41.47 -18.98
C LEU A 31 -14.31 41.90 -20.27
N PHE A 32 -13.90 41.38 -21.42
CA PHE A 32 -14.55 41.65 -22.69
C PHE A 32 -16.01 41.16 -22.71
N LEU A 33 -16.28 39.94 -22.22
CA LEU A 33 -17.64 39.42 -22.08
C LEU A 33 -18.48 40.26 -21.10
N ASP A 34 -17.90 40.67 -19.97
CA ASP A 34 -18.57 41.56 -19.00
C ASP A 34 -18.94 42.91 -19.65
N ILE A 35 -18.08 43.47 -20.49
CA ILE A 35 -18.36 44.71 -21.25
C ILE A 35 -19.47 44.49 -22.29
N LEU A 36 -19.49 43.34 -22.97
CA LEU A 36 -20.59 43.00 -23.89
C LEU A 36 -21.93 42.88 -23.16
N VAL A 37 -21.94 42.26 -21.98
CA VAL A 37 -23.13 42.16 -21.14
C VAL A 37 -23.61 43.54 -20.69
N ILE A 38 -22.71 44.43 -20.25
CA ILE A 38 -23.06 45.81 -19.92
C ILE A 38 -23.64 46.53 -21.14
N SER A 39 -23.03 46.39 -22.32
CA SER A 39 -23.47 47.05 -23.55
C SER A 39 -24.88 46.59 -23.92
N PHE A 40 -25.13 45.29 -23.84
CA PHE A 40 -26.45 44.70 -24.08
C PHE A 40 -27.48 45.16 -23.05
N ALA A 41 -27.13 45.17 -21.76
CA ALA A 41 -28.00 45.64 -20.68
C ALA A 41 -28.37 47.12 -20.84
N THR A 42 -27.42 47.96 -21.26
CA THR A 42 -27.63 49.39 -21.50
C THR A 42 -28.54 49.61 -22.71
N ALA A 43 -28.34 48.86 -23.80
CA ALA A 43 -29.23 48.90 -24.96
C ALA A 43 -30.65 48.44 -24.58
N LEU A 44 -30.77 47.34 -23.84
CA LEU A 44 -32.05 46.83 -23.35
C LEU A 44 -32.77 47.87 -22.49
N THR A 45 -32.08 48.49 -21.54
CA THR A 45 -32.66 49.52 -20.68
C THR A 45 -33.09 50.75 -21.48
N TYR A 46 -32.29 51.17 -22.47
CA TYR A 46 -32.68 52.25 -23.38
C TYR A 46 -33.98 51.94 -24.13
N TYR A 47 -34.14 50.73 -24.69
CA TYR A 47 -35.36 50.32 -25.37
C TYR A 47 -36.57 50.21 -24.43
N LEU A 48 -36.37 49.70 -23.21
CA LEU A 48 -37.43 49.62 -22.19
C LEU A 48 -37.98 51.00 -21.85
N PHE A 49 -37.10 51.97 -21.60
CA PHE A 49 -37.52 53.34 -21.26
C PHE A 49 -38.11 54.08 -22.46
N LYS A 50 -37.57 53.86 -23.67
CA LYS A 50 -38.17 54.36 -24.92
C LYS A 50 -39.61 53.86 -25.11
N GLY A 51 -39.89 52.60 -24.76
CA GLY A 51 -41.24 52.03 -24.83
C GLY A 51 -42.25 52.63 -23.84
N ILE A 52 -41.79 53.28 -22.76
CA ILE A 52 -42.63 53.89 -21.72
C ILE A 52 -42.70 55.42 -21.89
N ASN A 53 -42.21 55.97 -23.02
CA ASN A 53 -42.09 57.43 -23.27
C ASN A 53 -41.23 58.18 -22.23
N LEU A 54 -40.40 57.48 -21.47
CA LEU A 54 -39.46 58.09 -20.54
C LEU A 54 -38.08 58.20 -21.22
N LYS A 55 -37.45 59.37 -21.13
CA LYS A 55 -36.11 59.56 -21.69
C LYS A 55 -35.06 58.97 -20.73
N PHE A 56 -34.47 57.83 -21.13
CA PHE A 56 -33.28 57.26 -20.47
C PHE A 56 -32.10 58.25 -20.48
N ILE A 57 -32.01 59.07 -21.54
CA ILE A 57 -31.01 60.11 -21.75
C ILE A 57 -31.72 61.47 -21.86
N THR A 58 -31.53 62.35 -20.89
CA THR A 58 -32.29 63.61 -20.75
C THR A 58 -31.69 64.79 -21.54
N THR A 59 -30.40 64.78 -21.86
CA THR A 59 -29.68 65.91 -22.52
C THR A 59 -28.86 65.49 -23.75
N GLN A 60 -28.54 66.47 -24.62
CA GLN A 60 -27.92 66.32 -25.95
C GLN A 60 -26.44 65.87 -25.97
N TYR A 61 -25.80 65.68 -24.81
CA TYR A 61 -24.37 65.36 -24.68
C TYR A 61 -24.06 63.85 -24.71
N GLU A 62 -24.52 63.14 -25.74
CA GLU A 62 -24.32 61.68 -25.85
C GLU A 62 -22.83 61.28 -25.90
N GLY A 63 -21.98 62.12 -26.50
CA GLY A 63 -20.56 61.86 -26.68
C GLY A 63 -19.72 61.80 -25.39
N ILE A 64 -20.22 62.32 -24.27
CA ILE A 64 -19.50 62.32 -22.97
C ILE A 64 -20.07 61.24 -22.03
N LYS A 65 -21.40 61.04 -22.06
CA LYS A 65 -22.10 60.18 -21.10
C LYS A 65 -21.86 58.69 -21.30
N ILE A 66 -21.86 58.24 -22.56
CA ILE A 66 -21.66 56.82 -22.86
C ILE A 66 -20.24 56.39 -22.44
N PRO A 67 -19.17 57.11 -22.83
CA PRO A 67 -17.82 56.81 -22.34
C PRO A 67 -17.70 56.86 -20.82
N LEU A 68 -18.32 57.85 -20.17
CA LEU A 68 -18.30 58.00 -18.71
C LEU A 68 -18.96 56.81 -18.00
N TYR A 69 -20.09 56.33 -18.50
CA TYR A 69 -20.79 55.16 -17.95
C TYR A 69 -19.92 53.88 -18.03
N PHE A 70 -19.32 53.63 -19.19
CA PHE A 70 -18.42 52.48 -19.36
C PHE A 70 -17.16 52.61 -18.53
N PHE A 71 -16.57 53.82 -18.46
CA PHE A 71 -15.39 54.09 -17.64
C PHE A 71 -15.64 53.76 -16.16
N VAL A 72 -16.75 54.23 -15.58
CA VAL A 72 -17.08 53.96 -14.18
C VAL A 72 -17.30 52.47 -13.92
N ASN A 73 -18.00 51.77 -14.80
CA ASN A 73 -18.21 50.31 -14.65
C ASN A 73 -16.89 49.52 -14.76
N ILE A 74 -16.06 49.84 -15.76
CA ILE A 74 -14.75 49.19 -15.95
C ILE A 74 -13.82 49.47 -14.76
N PHE A 75 -13.84 50.70 -14.24
CA PHE A 75 -13.08 51.09 -13.05
C PHE A 75 -13.46 50.24 -11.82
N PHE A 76 -14.74 50.04 -11.55
CA PHE A 76 -15.16 49.20 -10.43
C PHE A 76 -14.96 47.70 -10.68
N PHE A 77 -15.06 47.22 -11.92
CA PHE A 77 -14.63 45.85 -12.25
C PHE A 77 -13.15 45.62 -11.99
N TRP A 78 -12.33 46.65 -12.18
CA TRP A 78 -10.92 46.64 -11.83
C TRP A 78 -10.67 46.63 -10.31
N ILE A 79 -11.36 47.48 -9.54
CA ILE A 79 -11.24 47.52 -8.07
C ILE A 79 -11.65 46.18 -7.45
N PHE A 80 -12.85 45.68 -7.80
CA PHE A 80 -13.40 44.45 -7.22
C PHE A 80 -12.88 43.18 -7.90
N LYS A 81 -12.03 43.34 -8.94
CA LYS A 81 -11.40 42.26 -9.71
C LYS A 81 -12.41 41.21 -10.18
N THR A 82 -13.57 41.63 -10.68
CA THR A 82 -14.66 40.73 -11.12
C THR A 82 -14.24 39.78 -12.25
N TYR A 83 -13.22 40.16 -13.01
CA TYR A 83 -12.63 39.38 -14.10
C TYR A 83 -11.56 38.37 -13.63
N SER A 84 -11.14 38.40 -12.36
CA SER A 84 -10.02 37.61 -11.87
C SER A 84 -10.37 36.16 -11.51
N GLY A 85 -11.67 35.88 -11.34
CA GLY A 85 -12.17 34.55 -11.02
C GLY A 85 -12.20 33.61 -12.22
N ILE A 86 -11.91 32.32 -11.99
CA ILE A 86 -12.06 31.28 -13.01
C ILE A 86 -13.55 30.99 -13.13
N ILE A 87 -14.19 31.38 -14.25
CA ILE A 87 -15.66 31.32 -14.41
C ILE A 87 -16.23 29.92 -14.11
N ARG A 88 -15.52 28.83 -14.44
CA ARG A 88 -15.93 27.45 -14.16
C ARG A 88 -16.02 27.10 -12.66
N HIS A 89 -15.31 27.83 -11.81
CA HIS A 89 -15.33 27.68 -10.35
C HIS A 89 -16.01 28.86 -9.65
N SER A 90 -16.85 29.62 -10.37
CA SER A 90 -17.56 30.77 -9.79
C SER A 90 -18.25 30.38 -8.48
N SER A 91 -17.89 31.10 -7.43
CA SER A 91 -18.31 30.88 -6.04
C SER A 91 -19.30 31.95 -5.59
N ILE A 92 -19.89 31.78 -4.41
CA ILE A 92 -20.72 32.83 -3.79
C ILE A 92 -19.93 34.16 -3.65
N VAL A 93 -18.62 34.07 -3.43
CA VAL A 93 -17.72 35.24 -3.33
C VAL A 93 -17.70 36.06 -4.63
N ASP A 94 -17.82 35.41 -5.79
CA ASP A 94 -17.82 36.13 -7.07
C ASP A 94 -19.15 36.86 -7.31
N ALA A 95 -20.27 36.32 -6.84
CA ALA A 95 -21.56 37.01 -6.84
C ALA A 95 -21.52 38.28 -5.97
N VAL A 96 -20.88 38.20 -4.79
CA VAL A 96 -20.68 39.33 -3.89
C VAL A 96 -19.80 40.42 -4.51
N LYS A 97 -18.72 40.05 -5.22
CA LYS A 97 -17.87 41.01 -5.94
C LYS A 97 -18.64 41.78 -7.02
N ILE A 98 -19.48 41.09 -7.79
CA ILE A 98 -20.29 41.72 -8.86
C ILE A 98 -21.32 42.67 -8.25
N PHE A 99 -21.96 42.27 -7.14
CA PHE A 99 -22.90 43.11 -6.41
C PHE A 99 -22.25 44.42 -5.96
N PHE A 100 -21.10 44.35 -5.28
CA PHE A 100 -20.39 45.55 -4.85
C PHE A 100 -19.91 46.40 -6.02
N ALA A 101 -19.37 45.79 -7.08
CA ALA A 101 -18.95 46.54 -8.26
C ALA A 101 -20.10 47.35 -8.88
N GLN A 102 -21.29 46.76 -9.00
CA GLN A 102 -22.47 47.46 -9.52
C GLN A 102 -23.02 48.49 -8.54
N PHE A 103 -23.03 48.19 -7.24
CA PHE A 103 -23.48 49.13 -6.21
C PHE A 103 -22.64 50.41 -6.18
N PHE A 104 -21.31 50.29 -6.23
CA PHE A 104 -20.40 51.44 -6.24
C PHE A 104 -20.39 52.17 -7.59
N ALA A 105 -20.55 51.45 -8.72
CA ALA A 105 -20.71 52.08 -10.03
C ALA A 105 -21.99 52.93 -10.09
N PHE A 106 -23.12 52.38 -9.64
CA PHE A 106 -24.39 53.11 -9.51
C PHE A 106 -24.23 54.35 -8.63
N SER A 107 -23.71 54.18 -7.42
CA SER A 107 -23.55 55.28 -6.45
C SER A 107 -22.67 56.40 -7.02
N SER A 108 -21.57 56.04 -7.70
CA SER A 108 -20.67 57.02 -8.31
C SER A 108 -21.34 57.78 -9.45
N LEU A 109 -22.12 57.10 -10.30
CA LEU A 109 -22.86 57.74 -11.38
C LEU A 109 -23.94 58.69 -10.86
N VAL A 110 -24.62 58.34 -9.77
CA VAL A 110 -25.60 59.21 -9.10
C VAL A 110 -24.92 60.45 -8.51
N ILE A 111 -23.76 60.29 -7.86
CA ILE A 111 -22.99 61.43 -7.33
C ILE A 111 -22.52 62.35 -8.46
N ILE A 112 -21.99 61.78 -9.55
CA ILE A 112 -21.54 62.53 -10.73
C ILE A 112 -22.70 63.29 -11.37
N ASP A 113 -23.88 62.66 -11.48
CA ASP A 113 -25.09 63.30 -11.99
C ASP A 113 -25.56 64.44 -11.09
N ALA A 114 -25.60 64.24 -9.77
CA ALA A 114 -25.96 65.27 -8.79
C ALA A 114 -24.98 66.46 -8.81
N PHE A 115 -23.68 66.19 -8.93
CA PHE A 115 -22.65 67.21 -9.09
C PHE A 115 -22.83 67.99 -10.40
N SER A 116 -23.04 67.29 -11.52
CA SER A 116 -23.31 67.90 -12.83
C SER A 116 -24.54 68.81 -12.80
N LYS A 117 -25.62 68.36 -12.17
CA LYS A 117 -26.85 69.12 -12.00
C LYS A 117 -26.64 70.39 -11.17
N THR A 118 -25.84 70.31 -10.12
CA THR A 118 -25.59 71.44 -9.20
C THR A 118 -24.67 72.50 -9.79
N PHE A 119 -23.58 72.09 -10.44
CA PHE A 119 -22.52 73.02 -10.90
C PHE A 119 -22.66 73.44 -12.36
N PHE A 120 -23.24 72.59 -13.22
CA PHE A 120 -23.34 72.84 -14.66
C PHE A 120 -24.80 72.95 -15.14
N SER A 121 -25.78 72.72 -14.26
CA SER A 121 -27.21 72.67 -14.62
C SER A 121 -27.53 71.68 -15.75
N VAL A 122 -26.73 70.61 -15.87
CA VAL A 122 -26.91 69.54 -16.87
C VAL A 122 -27.33 68.25 -16.17
N ASP A 123 -28.52 67.74 -16.51
CA ASP A 123 -28.97 66.40 -16.14
C ASP A 123 -28.28 65.37 -17.07
N LEU A 124 -27.39 64.53 -16.53
CA LEU A 124 -26.64 63.56 -17.33
C LEU A 124 -27.46 62.27 -17.49
N TYR A 125 -28.02 61.76 -16.41
CA TYR A 125 -28.75 60.50 -16.37
C TYR A 125 -30.07 60.63 -15.63
N PHE A 126 -31.02 59.75 -15.95
CA PHE A 126 -32.24 59.61 -15.15
C PHE A 126 -31.99 58.55 -14.06
N THR A 127 -32.05 58.95 -12.79
CA THR A 127 -31.63 58.13 -11.64
C THR A 127 -32.36 56.78 -11.56
N THR A 128 -33.67 56.76 -11.84
CA THR A 128 -34.45 55.51 -11.86
C THR A 128 -34.01 54.59 -13.00
N ALA A 129 -33.65 55.15 -14.14
CA ALA A 129 -33.06 54.44 -15.27
C ALA A 129 -31.68 53.85 -14.93
N LEU A 130 -30.83 54.59 -14.19
CA LEU A 130 -29.56 54.05 -13.69
C LEU A 130 -29.77 52.89 -12.71
N LEU A 131 -30.76 52.97 -11.83
CA LEU A 131 -31.07 51.91 -10.87
C LEU A 131 -31.53 50.63 -11.58
N VAL A 132 -32.49 50.77 -12.51
CA VAL A 132 -32.99 49.66 -13.33
C VAL A 132 -31.85 49.04 -14.16
N ASN A 133 -31.02 49.87 -14.79
CA ASN A 133 -29.87 49.40 -15.56
C ASN A 133 -28.88 48.63 -14.68
N SER A 134 -28.53 49.16 -13.51
CA SER A 134 -27.58 48.51 -12.58
C SER A 134 -28.10 47.15 -12.09
N PHE A 135 -29.42 47.04 -11.87
CA PHE A 135 -30.06 45.77 -11.53
C PHE A 135 -30.01 44.77 -12.69
N ILE A 136 -30.36 45.19 -13.91
CA ILE A 136 -30.31 44.33 -15.10
C ILE A 136 -28.87 43.85 -15.36
N VAL A 137 -27.89 44.75 -15.25
CA VAL A 137 -26.47 44.41 -15.40
C VAL A 137 -26.06 43.38 -14.35
N PHE A 138 -26.38 43.59 -13.07
CA PHE A 138 -26.10 42.62 -12.01
C PHE A 138 -26.70 41.24 -12.31
N CYS A 139 -27.99 41.18 -12.66
CA CYS A 139 -28.68 39.93 -12.98
C CYS A 139 -28.03 39.20 -14.17
N LEU A 140 -27.79 39.90 -15.27
CA LEU A 140 -27.19 39.28 -16.46
C LEU A 140 -25.76 38.78 -16.17
N LEU A 141 -24.96 39.57 -15.46
CA LEU A 141 -23.59 39.20 -15.05
C LEU A 141 -23.56 37.98 -14.12
N PHE A 142 -24.56 37.84 -13.25
CA PHE A 142 -24.71 36.69 -12.37
C PHE A 142 -25.18 35.44 -13.14
N PHE A 143 -26.26 35.56 -13.90
CA PHE A 143 -26.87 34.42 -14.60
C PHE A 143 -25.96 33.81 -15.66
N TYR A 144 -25.21 34.63 -16.42
CA TYR A 144 -24.29 34.05 -17.41
C TYR A 144 -23.19 33.23 -16.74
N ARG A 145 -22.68 33.64 -15.57
CA ARG A 145 -21.63 32.89 -14.85
C ARG A 145 -22.16 31.57 -14.30
N VAL A 146 -23.39 31.57 -13.79
CA VAL A 146 -24.09 30.35 -13.37
C VAL A 146 -24.30 29.41 -14.56
N PHE A 147 -24.73 29.95 -15.69
CA PHE A 147 -24.91 29.19 -16.92
C PHE A 147 -23.61 28.56 -17.40
N VAL A 148 -22.53 29.34 -17.53
CA VAL A 148 -21.21 28.82 -17.95
C VAL A 148 -20.71 27.74 -16.98
N LYS A 149 -20.85 27.96 -15.66
CA LYS A 149 -20.50 26.94 -14.65
C LYS A 149 -21.26 25.63 -14.88
N LYS A 150 -22.58 25.70 -15.09
CA LYS A 150 -23.40 24.50 -15.29
C LYS A 150 -23.12 23.79 -16.61
N VAL A 151 -22.89 24.54 -17.68
CA VAL A 151 -22.49 23.95 -18.97
C VAL A 151 -21.15 23.21 -18.86
N PHE A 152 -20.15 23.81 -18.21
CA PHE A 152 -18.86 23.15 -17.99
C PHE A 152 -18.98 21.91 -17.11
N GLU A 153 -19.79 21.96 -16.06
CA GLU A 153 -20.06 20.81 -15.16
C GLU A 153 -20.68 19.64 -15.94
N ILE A 154 -21.67 19.90 -16.80
CA ILE A 154 -22.36 18.89 -17.62
C ILE A 154 -21.47 18.37 -18.76
N TYR A 155 -20.71 19.24 -19.41
CA TYR A 155 -19.87 18.87 -20.55
C TYR A 155 -18.70 17.97 -20.13
N PHE A 156 -18.00 18.31 -19.04
CA PHE A 156 -16.90 17.50 -18.52
C PHE A 156 -17.38 16.23 -17.79
N SER A 157 -18.58 16.21 -17.21
CA SER A 157 -19.12 14.98 -16.62
C SER A 157 -19.43 13.90 -17.65
N ASN A 158 -19.73 14.27 -18.90
CA ASN A 158 -20.19 13.34 -19.93
C ASN A 158 -19.08 12.82 -20.86
N ILE A 159 -17.89 13.43 -20.88
CA ILE A 159 -16.80 13.09 -21.82
C ILE A 159 -15.86 12.01 -21.28
N LEU A 160 -15.90 11.71 -19.98
CA LEU A 160 -15.01 10.72 -19.33
C LEU A 160 -15.79 9.51 -18.76
N VAL A 161 -16.87 9.11 -19.41
CA VAL A 161 -17.63 7.91 -19.01
C VAL A 161 -16.92 6.66 -19.51
N GLY A 162 -15.89 6.24 -18.77
CA GLY A 162 -15.55 4.83 -18.67
C GLY A 162 -16.62 4.08 -17.86
N LYS A 163 -16.57 2.75 -17.87
CA LYS A 163 -17.44 1.89 -17.05
C LYS A 163 -17.15 2.21 -15.56
N GLN A 164 -18.02 2.98 -14.90
CA GLN A 164 -17.87 3.35 -13.49
C GLN A 164 -18.30 2.18 -12.62
N GLU A 165 -17.47 1.81 -11.64
CA GLU A 165 -17.87 0.82 -10.64
C GLU A 165 -18.89 1.44 -9.68
N ILE A 166 -19.99 0.73 -9.44
CA ILE A 166 -21.07 1.13 -8.54
C ILE A 166 -20.69 0.69 -7.13
N LEU A 167 -20.53 1.64 -6.22
CA LEU A 167 -20.03 1.39 -4.87
C LEU A 167 -21.04 1.69 -3.78
N LEU A 168 -20.99 0.90 -2.70
CA LEU A 168 -21.50 1.28 -1.38
C LEU A 168 -20.35 1.57 -0.42
N ILE A 169 -20.60 2.40 0.58
CA ILE A 169 -19.62 2.68 1.66
C ILE A 169 -20.14 2.06 2.95
N TYR A 170 -19.37 1.15 3.53
CA TYR A 170 -19.65 0.59 4.85
C TYR A 170 -19.18 1.57 5.94
N GLY A 171 -20.12 2.04 6.76
CA GLY A 171 -19.94 3.08 7.75
C GLY A 171 -20.76 4.33 7.41
N SER A 172 -21.20 5.06 8.45
CA SER A 172 -21.98 6.30 8.33
C SER A 172 -21.37 7.47 9.12
N ASP A 173 -20.17 7.27 9.68
CA ASP A 173 -19.48 8.23 10.53
C ASP A 173 -18.80 9.35 9.72
N ALA A 174 -18.15 10.28 10.42
CA ALA A 174 -17.43 11.39 9.79
C ALA A 174 -16.35 10.90 8.81
N ASN A 175 -15.74 9.75 9.09
CA ASN A 175 -14.73 9.12 8.25
C ASN A 175 -15.34 8.65 6.92
N ALA A 176 -16.44 7.90 6.97
CA ALA A 176 -17.19 7.46 5.80
C ALA A 176 -17.69 8.64 4.95
N ILE A 177 -18.21 9.69 5.59
CA ILE A 177 -18.68 10.92 4.90
C ILE A 177 -17.52 11.63 4.19
N ALA A 178 -16.35 11.72 4.82
CA ALA A 178 -15.18 12.33 4.22
C ALA A 178 -14.66 11.54 3.01
N VAL A 179 -14.63 10.21 3.10
CA VAL A 179 -14.29 9.31 1.99
C VAL A 179 -15.27 9.49 0.82
N ALA A 180 -16.57 9.50 1.11
CA ALA A 180 -17.60 9.75 0.11
C ALA A 180 -17.41 11.11 -0.58
N ASN A 181 -17.15 12.17 0.18
CA ASN A 181 -16.89 13.50 -0.37
C ASN A 181 -15.65 13.52 -1.28
N ALA A 182 -14.56 12.85 -0.89
CA ALA A 182 -13.35 12.75 -1.70
C ALA A 182 -13.61 12.03 -3.04
N LEU A 183 -14.35 10.92 -2.99
CA LEU A 183 -14.73 10.15 -4.19
C LEU A 183 -15.71 10.91 -5.09
N LEU A 184 -16.70 11.60 -4.53
CA LEU A 184 -17.66 12.40 -5.29
C LEU A 184 -17.03 13.62 -5.98
N SER A 185 -15.97 14.17 -5.37
CA SER A 185 -15.22 15.33 -5.87
C SER A 185 -14.13 14.95 -6.90
N GLU A 186 -13.90 13.66 -7.12
CA GLU A 186 -12.90 13.15 -8.07
C GLU A 186 -13.35 13.42 -9.53
N ILE A 187 -12.45 13.99 -10.33
CA ILE A 187 -12.67 14.24 -11.77
C ILE A 187 -11.43 13.73 -12.53
N PRO A 188 -11.58 12.76 -13.45
CA PRO A 188 -12.81 12.02 -13.78
C PRO A 188 -13.33 11.15 -12.64
N LYS A 189 -14.65 10.97 -12.57
CA LYS A 189 -15.29 10.08 -11.60
C LYS A 189 -14.97 8.63 -11.94
N ARG A 190 -14.23 7.95 -11.06
CA ARG A 190 -13.94 6.51 -11.16
C ARG A 190 -15.10 5.65 -10.65
N PHE A 191 -15.83 6.16 -9.65
CA PHE A 191 -16.84 5.41 -8.92
C PHE A 191 -18.20 6.12 -8.91
N HIS A 192 -19.28 5.34 -8.90
CA HIS A 192 -20.64 5.80 -8.70
C HIS A 192 -21.15 5.33 -7.33
N ILE A 193 -21.19 6.23 -6.35
CA ILE A 193 -21.58 5.89 -4.97
C ILE A 193 -23.11 5.87 -4.87
N LYS A 194 -23.68 4.72 -4.47
CA LYS A 194 -25.13 4.53 -4.30
C LYS A 194 -25.63 4.92 -2.91
N GLY A 195 -24.81 4.81 -1.89
CA GLY A 195 -25.22 5.02 -0.50
C GLY A 195 -24.22 4.50 0.52
N PHE A 196 -24.61 4.65 1.78
CA PHE A 196 -23.89 4.17 2.94
C PHE A 196 -24.58 2.94 3.53
N ILE A 197 -23.83 2.12 4.27
CA ILE A 197 -24.35 0.98 5.03
C ILE A 197 -24.05 1.23 6.51
N ASP A 198 -25.04 1.07 7.37
CA ASP A 198 -24.90 1.17 8.83
C ASP A 198 -25.59 -0.03 9.50
N LYS A 199 -24.90 -0.66 10.46
CA LYS A 199 -25.37 -1.85 11.19
C LYS A 199 -26.24 -1.49 12.40
N TYR A 200 -26.10 -0.28 12.95
CA TYR A 200 -26.67 0.10 14.24
C TYR A 200 -27.81 1.13 14.15
N GLN A 201 -28.00 1.78 13.00
CA GLN A 201 -29.01 2.83 12.85
C GLN A 201 -30.29 2.34 12.15
N SER A 202 -31.42 2.45 12.86
CA SER A 202 -32.72 1.88 12.48
C SER A 202 -33.63 2.77 11.61
N ASN A 203 -33.15 3.89 11.05
CA ASN A 203 -34.00 4.83 10.32
C ASN A 203 -33.66 4.87 8.83
N ASP A 204 -34.49 4.21 8.02
CA ASP A 204 -34.40 4.14 6.55
C ASP A 204 -34.60 5.51 5.84
N SER A 205 -34.92 6.57 6.58
CA SER A 205 -35.12 7.93 6.04
C SER A 205 -33.89 8.84 6.11
N LYS A 206 -32.77 8.39 6.70
CA LYS A 206 -31.57 9.22 6.83
C LYS A 206 -30.77 9.25 5.52
N ARG A 207 -30.24 10.43 5.21
CA ARG A 207 -29.36 10.68 4.06
C ARG A 207 -28.09 11.39 4.51
N ALA A 208 -26.96 11.02 3.94
CA ALA A 208 -25.70 11.72 4.07
C ALA A 208 -25.22 12.15 2.68
N LEU A 209 -24.83 13.42 2.51
CA LEU A 209 -24.45 13.98 1.20
C LEU A 209 -25.52 13.80 0.10
N GLY A 210 -26.79 13.72 0.49
CA GLY A 210 -27.90 13.43 -0.42
C GLY A 210 -28.02 11.95 -0.83
N LEU A 211 -27.15 11.06 -0.36
CA LEU A 211 -27.19 9.62 -0.59
C LEU A 211 -27.93 8.90 0.55
N PRO A 212 -28.67 7.81 0.27
CA PRO A 212 -29.36 7.01 1.29
C PRO A 212 -28.36 6.29 2.21
N ILE A 213 -28.79 6.06 3.45
CA ILE A 213 -28.12 5.18 4.42
C ILE A 213 -28.98 3.93 4.58
N PHE A 214 -28.44 2.78 4.16
CA PHE A 214 -29.10 1.48 4.24
C PHE A 214 -28.82 0.83 5.59
N CYS A 215 -29.88 0.39 6.28
CA CYS A 215 -29.77 -0.42 7.48
C CYS A 215 -29.71 -1.91 7.09
N VAL A 216 -28.65 -2.61 7.48
CA VAL A 216 -28.51 -4.04 7.19
C VAL A 216 -28.55 -4.82 8.49
N ARG A 217 -29.60 -5.63 8.67
CA ARG A 217 -29.77 -6.47 9.86
C ARG A 217 -29.40 -7.94 9.64
N GLU A 218 -29.62 -8.51 8.46
CA GLU A 218 -29.50 -9.97 8.30
C GLU A 218 -28.84 -10.48 7.00
N ASN A 219 -28.69 -9.71 5.91
CA ASN A 219 -27.93 -10.16 4.73
C ASN A 219 -27.52 -9.01 3.78
N LEU A 220 -26.23 -8.90 3.43
CA LEU A 220 -25.74 -7.89 2.48
C LEU A 220 -26.06 -8.22 1.02
N SER A 221 -26.29 -9.51 0.71
CA SER A 221 -26.54 -9.99 -0.65
C SER A 221 -27.74 -9.29 -1.33
N ASN A 222 -28.88 -9.26 -0.65
CA ASN A 222 -30.09 -8.61 -1.17
C ASN A 222 -29.86 -7.12 -1.48
N LEU A 223 -29.07 -6.44 -0.64
CA LEU A 223 -28.77 -5.03 -0.83
C LEU A 223 -27.88 -4.82 -2.07
N PHE A 224 -26.87 -5.67 -2.26
CA PHE A 224 -25.98 -5.58 -3.41
C PHE A 224 -26.68 -5.89 -4.73
N GLU A 225 -27.54 -6.92 -4.76
CA GLU A 225 -28.33 -7.28 -5.95
C GLU A 225 -29.32 -6.18 -6.34
N GLN A 226 -30.14 -5.69 -5.40
CA GLN A 226 -31.14 -4.65 -5.68
C GLN A 226 -30.53 -3.35 -6.22
N ASN A 227 -29.29 -3.03 -5.79
CA ASN A 227 -28.62 -1.79 -6.15
C ASN A 227 -27.58 -1.95 -7.28
N ASN A 228 -27.42 -3.16 -7.84
CA ASN A 228 -26.39 -3.50 -8.83
C ASN A 228 -24.99 -3.04 -8.40
N VAL A 229 -24.64 -3.32 -7.15
CA VAL A 229 -23.36 -2.91 -6.56
C VAL A 229 -22.24 -3.81 -7.09
N SER A 230 -21.14 -3.20 -7.51
CA SER A 230 -19.94 -3.93 -7.98
C SER A 230 -18.77 -3.84 -6.99
N GLY A 231 -18.87 -3.01 -5.96
CA GLY A 231 -17.86 -2.95 -4.91
C GLY A 231 -18.32 -2.30 -3.60
N LEU A 232 -17.56 -2.55 -2.54
CA LEU A 232 -17.77 -2.03 -1.19
C LEU A 232 -16.50 -1.31 -0.71
N VAL A 233 -16.64 -0.10 -0.20
CA VAL A 233 -15.57 0.62 0.50
C VAL A 233 -15.78 0.45 2.00
N ILE A 234 -14.83 -0.15 2.72
CA ILE A 234 -14.90 -0.26 4.18
C ILE A 234 -14.26 1.00 4.77
N ALA A 235 -15.10 1.85 5.38
CA ALA A 235 -14.69 3.11 6.00
C ALA A 235 -15.02 3.19 7.50
N ASP A 236 -15.75 2.22 8.05
CA ASP A 236 -16.07 2.16 9.48
C ASP A 236 -14.84 1.72 10.29
N LYS A 237 -14.40 2.60 11.20
CA LYS A 237 -13.26 2.33 12.09
C LYS A 237 -13.64 1.56 13.35
N SER A 238 -14.93 1.39 13.63
CA SER A 238 -15.40 0.65 14.81
C SER A 238 -15.37 -0.87 14.63
N LEU A 239 -15.26 -1.34 13.38
CA LEU A 239 -15.17 -2.76 13.06
C LEU A 239 -13.90 -3.36 13.68
N THR A 240 -14.08 -4.48 14.39
CA THR A 240 -12.96 -5.34 14.74
C THR A 240 -12.35 -5.96 13.48
N ARG A 241 -11.08 -6.38 13.54
CA ARG A 241 -10.42 -7.04 12.40
C ARG A 241 -11.15 -8.33 11.99
N GLU A 242 -11.68 -9.08 12.96
CA GLU A 242 -12.47 -10.28 12.72
C GLU A 242 -13.76 -9.97 11.94
N GLU A 243 -14.51 -8.94 12.35
CA GLU A 243 -15.72 -8.49 11.64
C GLU A 243 -15.39 -7.96 10.23
N GLN A 244 -14.28 -7.25 10.08
CA GLN A 244 -13.82 -6.76 8.79
C GLN A 244 -13.50 -7.91 7.83
N ILE A 245 -12.79 -8.95 8.29
CA ILE A 245 -12.47 -10.13 7.47
C ILE A 245 -13.74 -10.89 7.11
N GLN A 246 -14.68 -11.06 8.05
CA GLN A 246 -15.97 -11.69 7.76
C GLN A 246 -16.76 -10.94 6.68
N LEU A 247 -16.80 -9.61 6.77
CA LEU A 247 -17.43 -8.74 5.77
C LEU A 247 -16.78 -8.87 4.40
N VAL A 248 -15.44 -8.95 4.37
CA VAL A 248 -14.69 -9.12 3.12
C VAL A 248 -14.97 -10.49 2.51
N ASP A 249 -14.96 -11.56 3.32
CA ASP A 249 -15.25 -12.92 2.85
C ASP A 249 -16.67 -13.01 2.26
N GLU A 250 -17.68 -12.43 2.93
CA GLU A 250 -19.06 -12.35 2.40
C GLU A 250 -19.10 -11.59 1.05
N CYS A 251 -18.38 -10.46 0.94
CA CYS A 251 -18.32 -9.71 -0.31
C CYS A 251 -17.65 -10.50 -1.45
N LEU A 252 -16.55 -11.20 -1.15
CA LEU A 252 -15.83 -12.03 -2.13
C LEU A 252 -16.65 -13.23 -2.59
N GLU A 253 -17.47 -13.81 -1.71
CA GLU A 253 -18.43 -14.87 -2.07
C GLU A 253 -19.45 -14.40 -3.10
N LEU A 254 -19.93 -13.16 -2.93
CA LEU A 254 -20.89 -12.49 -3.81
C LEU A 254 -20.27 -11.85 -5.07
N GLY A 255 -18.94 -11.94 -5.25
CA GLY A 255 -18.22 -11.32 -6.37
C GLY A 255 -18.11 -9.79 -6.30
N ILE A 256 -18.29 -9.22 -5.11
CA ILE A 256 -18.20 -7.78 -4.82
C ILE A 256 -16.75 -7.42 -4.51
N LYS A 257 -16.19 -6.44 -5.23
CA LYS A 257 -14.83 -5.95 -4.97
C LYS A 257 -14.77 -5.16 -3.67
N VAL A 258 -13.78 -5.43 -2.83
CA VAL A 258 -13.62 -4.70 -1.56
C VAL A 258 -12.45 -3.72 -1.65
N PHE A 259 -12.70 -2.50 -1.19
CA PHE A 259 -11.73 -1.41 -1.13
C PHE A 259 -11.50 -0.98 0.31
N THR A 260 -10.25 -0.70 0.65
CA THR A 260 -9.85 -0.19 1.97
C THR A 260 -9.38 1.25 1.87
N VAL A 261 -9.62 2.00 2.94
CA VAL A 261 -9.15 3.36 3.10
C VAL A 261 -8.05 3.36 4.16
N PRO A 262 -6.82 3.80 3.85
CA PRO A 262 -5.77 3.86 4.85
C PRO A 262 -6.11 4.87 5.94
N LEU A 263 -5.51 4.68 7.12
CA LEU A 263 -5.56 5.64 8.22
C LEU A 263 -4.83 6.92 7.82
N VAL A 264 -5.53 7.87 7.22
CA VAL A 264 -4.96 9.19 6.92
C VAL A 264 -5.04 10.03 8.20
N THR A 265 -3.89 10.43 8.72
CA THR A 265 -3.78 11.36 9.86
C THR A 265 -3.94 12.82 9.44
N ASP A 266 -3.58 13.16 8.19
CA ASP A 266 -3.71 14.51 7.63
C ASP A 266 -4.84 14.62 6.60
N TRP A 267 -5.97 15.12 7.07
CA TRP A 267 -7.23 15.23 6.31
C TRP A 267 -7.30 16.45 5.38
N GLU A 268 -6.23 17.24 5.30
CA GLU A 268 -6.24 18.53 4.59
C GLU A 268 -6.27 18.39 3.06
N ASN A 269 -5.86 17.24 2.50
CA ASN A 269 -5.78 17.05 1.04
C ASN A 269 -6.72 15.93 0.53
N GLN A 270 -7.95 16.30 0.20
CA GLN A 270 -8.99 15.38 -0.32
C GLN A 270 -8.56 14.58 -1.57
N LYS A 271 -7.66 15.14 -2.40
CA LYS A 271 -7.15 14.46 -3.60
C LYS A 271 -6.18 13.32 -3.29
N GLU A 272 -5.54 13.35 -2.13
CA GLU A 272 -4.70 12.22 -1.70
C GLU A 272 -5.53 11.05 -1.20
N ILE A 273 -6.66 11.33 -0.55
CA ILE A 273 -7.55 10.31 0.01
C ILE A 273 -8.07 9.40 -1.11
N SER A 274 -8.56 9.95 -2.23
CA SER A 274 -9.08 9.13 -3.34
C SER A 274 -7.99 8.28 -4.02
N LYS A 275 -6.75 8.80 -4.12
CA LYS A 275 -5.60 8.07 -4.67
C LYS A 275 -5.12 6.94 -3.76
N LYS A 276 -5.30 7.09 -2.46
CA LYS A 276 -4.85 6.13 -1.44
C LYS A 276 -5.82 4.98 -1.21
N ILE A 277 -7.04 5.03 -1.76
CA ILE A 277 -7.97 3.89 -1.74
C ILE A 277 -7.41 2.76 -2.61
N LYS A 278 -7.22 1.59 -2.01
CA LYS A 278 -6.66 0.40 -2.66
C LYS A 278 -7.64 -0.76 -2.59
N SER A 279 -7.49 -1.70 -3.53
CA SER A 279 -8.13 -3.01 -3.41
C SER A 279 -7.58 -3.76 -2.21
N PHE A 280 -8.42 -4.57 -1.57
CA PHE A 280 -8.00 -5.49 -0.52
C PHE A 280 -6.91 -6.45 -1.04
N GLU A 281 -5.83 -6.66 -0.27
CA GLU A 281 -4.75 -7.59 -0.64
C GLU A 281 -4.85 -8.90 0.17
N ILE A 282 -4.09 -9.93 -0.21
CA ILE A 282 -4.19 -11.25 0.45
C ILE A 282 -3.63 -11.22 1.88
N GLU A 283 -2.64 -10.36 2.11
CA GLU A 283 -2.02 -10.09 3.40
C GLU A 283 -3.03 -9.52 4.41
N ASP A 284 -4.00 -8.74 3.93
CA ASP A 284 -5.04 -8.12 4.76
C ASP A 284 -6.07 -9.16 5.24
N LEU A 285 -6.23 -10.29 4.51
CA LEU A 285 -7.14 -11.39 4.88
C LEU A 285 -6.58 -12.28 5.99
N LEU A 286 -5.34 -12.08 6.41
CA LEU A 286 -4.82 -12.73 7.60
C LEU A 286 -5.40 -12.08 8.85
N ASP A 287 -6.14 -12.88 9.61
CA ASP A 287 -6.69 -12.53 10.93
C ASP A 287 -5.58 -12.52 11.99
N ARG A 288 -4.85 -11.40 12.09
CA ARG A 288 -3.73 -11.26 13.03
C ARG A 288 -3.70 -9.89 13.70
N LYS A 289 -3.47 -9.90 15.01
CA LYS A 289 -3.20 -8.67 15.79
C LYS A 289 -1.83 -8.11 15.39
N PRO A 290 -1.67 -6.78 15.27
CA PRO A 290 -0.38 -6.14 15.04
C PRO A 290 0.65 -6.58 16.08
N ILE A 291 1.92 -6.69 15.66
CA ILE A 291 3.03 -6.99 16.57
C ILE A 291 3.44 -5.71 17.28
N VAL A 292 3.61 -5.78 18.60
CA VAL A 292 4.06 -4.65 19.43
C VAL A 292 5.49 -4.91 19.84
N LEU A 293 6.42 -4.16 19.22
CA LEU A 293 7.85 -4.27 19.50
C LEU A 293 8.30 -3.46 20.71
N ASN A 294 9.33 -3.93 21.41
CA ASN A 294 10.05 -3.12 22.38
C ASN A 294 11.11 -2.26 21.68
N ASN A 295 10.64 -1.22 20.99
CA ASN A 295 11.50 -0.34 20.19
C ASN A 295 12.67 0.26 20.98
N LYS A 296 12.52 0.49 22.30
CA LYS A 296 13.62 1.03 23.13
C LYS A 296 14.77 0.04 23.27
N ALA A 297 14.47 -1.22 23.57
CA ALA A 297 15.49 -2.27 23.73
C ALA A 297 16.20 -2.55 22.39
N ILE A 298 15.43 -2.68 21.31
CA ILE A 298 15.97 -2.91 19.96
C ILE A 298 16.86 -1.73 19.55
N SER A 299 16.37 -0.50 19.70
CA SER A 299 17.15 0.72 19.40
C SER A 299 18.47 0.76 20.17
N SER A 300 18.45 0.52 21.49
CA SER A 300 19.67 0.52 22.31
C SER A 300 20.70 -0.54 21.90
N THR A 301 20.24 -1.64 21.30
CA THR A 301 21.11 -2.74 20.84
C THR A 301 21.79 -2.41 19.51
N HIS A 302 21.12 -1.67 18.61
CA HIS A 302 21.59 -1.41 17.24
C HIS A 302 22.26 -0.06 17.05
N THR A 303 21.89 0.95 17.84
CA THR A 303 22.38 2.33 17.69
C THR A 303 23.91 2.37 17.76
N ASN A 304 24.55 3.05 16.80
CA ASN A 304 26.00 3.20 16.71
C ASN A 304 26.79 1.86 16.68
N LYS A 305 26.17 0.78 16.17
CA LYS A 305 26.84 -0.52 15.97
C LYS A 305 27.07 -0.82 14.50
N THR A 306 28.05 -1.69 14.23
CA THR A 306 28.17 -2.38 12.94
C THR A 306 27.24 -3.59 12.92
N VAL A 307 26.25 -3.57 12.04
CA VAL A 307 25.29 -4.67 11.82
C VAL A 307 25.59 -5.33 10.48
N LEU A 308 25.89 -6.63 10.50
CA LEU A 308 26.07 -7.45 9.31
C LEU A 308 24.79 -8.25 9.03
N ILE A 309 24.28 -8.15 7.80
CA ILE A 309 23.15 -8.94 7.33
C ILE A 309 23.62 -9.78 6.14
N THR A 310 23.59 -11.10 6.26
CA THR A 310 23.87 -12.02 5.14
C THR A 310 22.57 -12.48 4.49
N GLY A 311 22.58 -12.69 3.18
CA GLY A 311 21.33 -12.91 2.43
C GLY A 311 20.53 -11.63 2.35
N ALA A 312 21.22 -10.48 2.36
CA ALA A 312 20.65 -9.15 2.47
C ALA A 312 19.67 -8.83 1.34
N ALA A 313 19.82 -9.44 0.17
CA ALA A 313 18.92 -9.24 -0.96
C ALA A 313 17.75 -10.24 -1.00
N GLY A 314 17.70 -11.20 -0.07
CA GLY A 314 16.58 -12.13 0.09
C GLY A 314 15.35 -11.46 0.71
N SER A 315 14.19 -12.13 0.66
CA SER A 315 12.93 -11.58 1.20
C SER A 315 13.00 -11.22 2.69
N ILE A 316 13.62 -12.09 3.52
CA ILE A 316 13.80 -11.82 4.95
C ILE A 316 14.94 -10.84 5.19
N GLY A 317 16.09 -11.04 4.55
CA GLY A 317 17.26 -10.18 4.74
C GLY A 317 16.98 -8.73 4.36
N SER A 318 16.34 -8.47 3.22
CA SER A 318 16.01 -7.11 2.77
C SER A 318 15.03 -6.41 3.70
N GLU A 319 14.10 -7.15 4.30
CA GLU A 319 13.18 -6.58 5.29
C GLU A 319 13.88 -6.29 6.63
N ILE A 320 14.79 -7.16 7.08
CA ILE A 320 15.66 -6.85 8.22
C ILE A 320 16.47 -5.58 7.95
N VAL A 321 17.01 -5.41 6.73
CA VAL A 321 17.73 -4.18 6.34
C VAL A 321 16.83 -2.95 6.52
N ARG A 322 15.61 -2.97 5.98
CA ARG A 322 14.65 -1.85 6.09
C ARG A 322 14.35 -1.50 7.54
N GLN A 323 14.08 -2.50 8.38
CA GLN A 323 13.73 -2.27 9.79
C GLN A 323 14.94 -1.83 10.63
N VAL A 324 16.14 -2.32 10.32
CA VAL A 324 17.36 -1.95 11.05
C VAL A 324 17.76 -0.49 10.81
N ILE A 325 17.45 0.08 9.65
CA ILE A 325 17.72 1.50 9.33
C ILE A 325 17.08 2.44 10.36
N ASP A 326 15.85 2.16 10.80
CA ASP A 326 15.12 2.98 11.76
C ASP A 326 15.82 3.06 13.14
N PHE A 327 16.69 2.09 13.45
CA PHE A 327 17.47 2.06 14.69
C PHE A 327 18.86 2.71 14.59
N LYS A 328 19.20 3.35 13.45
CA LYS A 328 20.40 4.16 13.24
C LYS A 328 21.72 3.47 13.64
N PRO A 329 22.05 2.32 13.03
CA PRO A 329 23.39 1.74 13.16
C PRO A 329 24.46 2.66 12.57
N ASP A 330 25.71 2.53 13.04
CA ASP A 330 26.84 3.28 12.47
C ASP A 330 27.21 2.75 11.08
N VAL A 331 27.26 1.42 10.97
CA VAL A 331 27.57 0.71 9.73
C VAL A 331 26.55 -0.39 9.49
N LEU A 332 25.98 -0.43 8.28
CA LEU A 332 25.11 -1.51 7.82
C LEU A 332 25.82 -2.28 6.70
N LEU A 333 26.41 -3.43 7.04
CA LEU A 333 27.14 -4.29 6.12
C LEU A 333 26.20 -5.33 5.51
N LEU A 334 25.97 -5.23 4.20
CA LEU A 334 25.08 -6.08 3.43
C LEU A 334 25.90 -7.09 2.62
N ILE A 335 25.71 -8.38 2.87
CA ILE A 335 26.35 -9.46 2.12
C ILE A 335 25.29 -10.29 1.41
N ASP A 336 25.44 -10.44 0.10
CA ASP A 336 24.66 -11.37 -0.72
C ASP A 336 25.49 -11.83 -1.92
N GLN A 337 25.22 -13.02 -2.45
CA GLN A 337 25.84 -13.48 -3.71
C GLN A 337 25.08 -12.95 -4.94
N ALA A 338 23.79 -12.63 -4.78
CA ALA A 338 22.93 -12.20 -5.87
C ALA A 338 23.14 -10.71 -6.15
N GLU A 339 23.98 -10.42 -7.15
CA GLU A 339 24.38 -9.06 -7.54
C GLU A 339 23.17 -8.16 -7.85
N SER A 340 22.28 -8.57 -8.76
CA SER A 340 21.21 -7.69 -9.22
C SER A 340 20.12 -7.45 -8.15
N PRO A 341 19.67 -8.46 -7.38
CA PRO A 341 18.83 -8.22 -6.21
C PRO A 341 19.46 -7.29 -5.16
N LEU A 342 20.78 -7.41 -4.93
CA LEU A 342 21.49 -6.54 -3.99
C LEU A 342 21.56 -5.10 -4.51
N HIS A 343 21.79 -4.90 -5.81
CA HIS A 343 21.74 -3.60 -6.46
C HIS A 343 20.35 -2.95 -6.35
N ASN A 344 19.29 -3.71 -6.64
CA ASN A 344 17.91 -3.24 -6.53
C ASN A 344 17.57 -2.81 -5.10
N LEU A 345 18.04 -3.57 -4.09
CA LEU A 345 17.90 -3.18 -2.70
C LEU A 345 18.55 -1.83 -2.43
N LEU A 346 19.77 -1.58 -2.90
CA LEU A 346 20.45 -0.29 -2.69
C LEU A 346 19.66 0.89 -3.27
N ILE A 347 19.12 0.76 -4.48
CA ILE A 347 18.25 1.80 -5.08
C ILE A 347 16.98 2.01 -4.23
N GLU A 348 16.43 0.93 -3.66
CA GLU A 348 15.28 1.03 -2.78
C GLU A 348 15.60 1.82 -1.50
N LEU A 349 16.80 1.64 -0.95
CA LEU A 349 17.23 2.29 0.29
C LEU A 349 17.39 3.82 0.16
N ASP A 350 17.51 4.37 -1.06
CA ASP A 350 17.51 5.82 -1.31
C ASP A 350 16.22 6.52 -0.87
N LYS A 351 15.14 5.75 -0.64
CA LYS A 351 13.85 6.27 -0.15
C LYS A 351 13.82 6.47 1.37
N TYR A 352 14.82 5.96 2.09
CA TYR A 352 14.90 6.00 3.55
C TYR A 352 15.86 7.09 4.02
N ASP A 353 15.65 7.61 5.23
CA ASP A 353 16.64 8.50 5.86
C ASP A 353 17.85 7.69 6.34
N THR A 354 18.86 7.62 5.48
CA THR A 354 20.12 6.89 5.71
C THR A 354 21.30 7.83 5.94
N SER A 355 21.03 9.13 6.15
CA SER A 355 22.05 10.19 6.25
C SER A 355 23.09 9.97 7.35
N SER A 356 22.71 9.28 8.43
CA SER A 356 23.57 8.94 9.56
C SER A 356 24.14 7.52 9.53
N ILE A 357 23.94 6.76 8.44
CA ILE A 357 24.27 5.32 8.36
C ILE A 357 25.25 5.08 7.21
N ASN A 358 26.38 4.44 7.50
CA ASN A 358 27.30 3.99 6.45
C ASN A 358 26.86 2.61 5.90
N ILE A 359 26.16 2.62 4.76
CA ILE A 359 25.69 1.40 4.10
C ILE A 359 26.78 0.83 3.19
N ILE A 360 27.18 -0.42 3.44
CA ILE A 360 28.25 -1.10 2.71
C ILE A 360 27.71 -2.39 2.13
N ALA A 361 27.52 -2.44 0.81
CA ALA A 361 27.18 -3.68 0.11
C ALA A 361 28.42 -4.41 -0.41
N LYS A 362 28.41 -5.74 -0.29
CA LYS A 362 29.43 -6.64 -0.81
C LYS A 362 28.79 -7.86 -1.44
N VAL A 363 29.09 -8.04 -2.73
CA VAL A 363 28.84 -9.32 -3.41
C VAL A 363 29.83 -10.34 -2.88
N ALA A 364 29.35 -11.31 -2.12
CA ALA A 364 30.15 -12.39 -1.55
C ALA A 364 29.28 -13.60 -1.21
N ASP A 365 29.89 -14.78 -1.32
CA ASP A 365 29.28 -16.05 -0.97
C ASP A 365 29.70 -16.47 0.44
N ILE A 366 28.74 -16.93 1.25
CA ILE A 366 29.00 -17.39 2.62
C ILE A 366 29.84 -18.69 2.66
N ARG A 367 29.93 -19.40 1.54
CA ARG A 367 30.80 -20.57 1.37
C ARG A 367 32.29 -20.19 1.38
N ASP A 368 32.63 -18.98 0.97
CA ASP A 368 34.02 -18.51 0.92
C ASP A 368 34.46 -17.91 2.26
N LYS A 369 35.00 -18.78 3.13
CA LYS A 369 35.49 -18.40 4.46
C LYS A 369 36.57 -17.32 4.42
N GLN A 370 37.47 -17.36 3.44
CA GLN A 370 38.57 -16.39 3.33
C GLN A 370 38.03 -15.00 2.98
N ARG A 371 37.08 -14.93 2.05
CA ARG A 371 36.42 -13.67 1.71
C ARG A 371 35.63 -13.11 2.88
N LEU A 372 34.87 -13.94 3.59
CA LEU A 372 34.16 -13.53 4.81
C LEU A 372 35.14 -13.03 5.87
N GLU A 373 36.26 -13.70 6.10
CA GLU A 373 37.26 -13.30 7.09
C GLU A 373 37.82 -11.90 6.82
N ILE A 374 38.13 -11.57 5.55
CA ILE A 374 38.56 -10.23 5.16
C ILE A 374 37.50 -9.17 5.54
N LEU A 375 36.21 -9.48 5.36
CA LEU A 375 35.12 -8.56 5.69
C LEU A 375 34.92 -8.43 7.21
N PHE A 376 34.96 -9.53 7.96
CA PHE A 376 34.87 -9.52 9.42
C PHE A 376 36.02 -8.75 10.04
N LYS A 377 37.26 -8.98 9.57
CA LYS A 377 38.46 -8.27 10.04
C LYS A 377 38.40 -6.77 9.74
N LYS A 378 37.86 -6.39 8.59
CA LYS A 378 37.80 -4.98 8.16
C LYS A 378 36.71 -4.19 8.89
N TYR A 379 35.51 -4.77 9.06
CA TYR A 379 34.34 -4.03 9.55
C TYR A 379 33.95 -4.35 11.00
N LEU A 380 34.50 -5.42 11.58
CA LEU A 380 34.31 -5.82 12.98
C LEU A 380 32.83 -5.79 13.41
N PRO A 381 31.96 -6.60 12.77
CA PRO A 381 30.53 -6.59 13.06
C PRO A 381 30.26 -6.90 14.53
N LYS A 382 29.27 -6.22 15.11
CA LYS A 382 28.81 -6.47 16.50
C LYS A 382 27.53 -7.28 16.55
N ILE A 383 26.72 -7.19 15.50
CA ILE A 383 25.51 -7.97 15.34
C ILE A 383 25.54 -8.63 13.96
N VAL A 384 25.22 -9.92 13.91
CA VAL A 384 25.07 -10.66 12.66
C VAL A 384 23.65 -11.20 12.57
N TYR A 385 22.91 -10.80 11.54
CA TYR A 385 21.65 -11.42 11.13
C TYR A 385 21.93 -12.35 9.94
N HIS A 386 21.87 -13.65 10.18
CA HIS A 386 22.13 -14.66 9.17
C HIS A 386 20.83 -15.15 8.52
N ALA A 387 20.49 -14.58 7.36
CA ALA A 387 19.32 -14.94 6.55
C ALA A 387 19.69 -15.58 5.19
N ALA A 388 20.97 -15.85 4.93
CA ALA A 388 21.41 -16.52 3.71
C ALA A 388 21.19 -18.04 3.82
N ALA A 389 20.37 -18.60 2.93
CA ALA A 389 20.12 -20.04 2.84
C ALA A 389 19.47 -20.39 1.50
N TYR A 390 19.60 -21.66 1.08
CA TYR A 390 18.69 -22.24 0.10
C TYR A 390 17.46 -22.83 0.80
N LYS A 391 16.27 -22.48 0.29
CA LYS A 391 14.97 -22.78 0.93
C LYS A 391 14.01 -23.64 0.11
N HIS A 392 14.25 -23.82 -1.19
CA HIS A 392 13.31 -24.49 -2.07
C HIS A 392 13.42 -26.00 -1.94
N VAL A 393 12.45 -26.63 -1.26
CA VAL A 393 12.45 -28.07 -0.96
C VAL A 393 12.72 -28.94 -2.20
N PRO A 394 11.96 -28.83 -3.32
CA PRO A 394 12.19 -29.71 -4.47
C PRO A 394 13.60 -29.57 -5.06
N LEU A 395 14.12 -28.35 -5.15
CA LEU A 395 15.47 -28.11 -5.66
C LEU A 395 16.55 -28.70 -4.76
N MET A 396 16.33 -28.68 -3.43
CA MET A 396 17.30 -29.20 -2.47
C MET A 396 17.20 -30.72 -2.30
N GLU A 397 16.06 -31.35 -2.58
CA GLU A 397 15.96 -32.79 -2.75
C GLU A 397 16.82 -33.26 -3.94
N GLU A 398 16.78 -32.54 -5.06
CA GLU A 398 17.60 -32.86 -6.24
C GLU A 398 19.08 -32.50 -6.06
N ASN A 399 19.39 -31.50 -5.22
CA ASN A 399 20.74 -30.97 -5.01
C ASN A 399 21.15 -30.96 -3.52
N PRO A 400 21.24 -32.12 -2.83
CA PRO A 400 21.59 -32.16 -1.41
C PRO A 400 22.93 -31.52 -1.08
N SER A 401 23.91 -31.67 -1.97
CA SER A 401 25.24 -31.09 -1.80
C SER A 401 25.21 -29.56 -1.66
N GLN A 402 24.35 -28.90 -2.43
CA GLN A 402 24.20 -27.44 -2.38
C GLN A 402 23.52 -27.00 -1.08
N ALA A 403 22.57 -27.77 -0.56
CA ALA A 403 21.99 -27.54 0.76
C ALA A 403 23.07 -27.64 1.86
N ILE A 404 23.96 -28.63 1.80
CA ILE A 404 25.06 -28.75 2.77
C ILE A 404 26.04 -27.58 2.66
N PHE A 405 26.53 -27.26 1.47
CA PHE A 405 27.53 -26.19 1.31
C PHE A 405 27.00 -24.83 1.75
N VAL A 406 25.76 -24.48 1.43
CA VAL A 406 25.21 -23.16 1.80
C VAL A 406 24.67 -23.17 3.22
N ASN A 407 23.75 -24.07 3.55
CA ASN A 407 23.02 -24.00 4.82
C ASN A 407 23.87 -24.49 5.99
N VAL A 408 24.75 -25.49 5.79
CA VAL A 408 25.58 -26.04 6.87
C VAL A 408 26.96 -25.39 6.90
N MET A 409 27.76 -25.55 5.84
CA MET A 409 29.13 -25.00 5.78
C MET A 409 29.15 -23.47 5.80
N GLY A 410 28.23 -22.81 5.09
CA GLY A 410 28.10 -21.36 5.13
C GLY A 410 27.76 -20.83 6.55
N THR A 411 26.86 -21.51 7.26
CA THR A 411 26.53 -21.17 8.65
C THR A 411 27.73 -21.39 9.58
N SER A 412 28.43 -22.53 9.47
CA SER A 412 29.59 -22.82 10.33
C SER A 412 30.72 -21.83 10.11
N ASN A 413 30.99 -21.42 8.86
CA ASN A 413 31.95 -20.36 8.54
C ASN A 413 31.63 -19.05 9.26
N LEU A 414 30.37 -18.60 9.17
CA LEU A 414 29.92 -17.37 9.80
C LEU A 414 29.94 -17.45 11.33
N ALA A 415 29.55 -18.59 11.90
CA ALA A 415 29.55 -18.81 13.35
C ALA A 415 30.98 -18.82 13.92
N ASP A 416 31.92 -19.52 13.26
CA ASP A 416 33.34 -19.52 13.62
C ASP A 416 33.92 -18.10 13.60
N LEU A 417 33.67 -17.35 12.52
CA LEU A 417 34.15 -15.98 12.37
C LEU A 417 33.51 -15.04 13.39
N ALA A 418 32.23 -15.26 13.74
CA ALA A 418 31.56 -14.48 14.76
C ALA A 418 32.23 -14.63 16.13
N VAL A 419 32.67 -15.84 16.48
CA VAL A 419 33.44 -16.09 17.70
C VAL A 419 34.84 -15.48 17.60
N GLN A 420 35.55 -15.73 16.49
CA GLN A 420 36.92 -15.24 16.28
C GLN A 420 37.02 -13.71 16.38
N TYR A 421 36.04 -12.99 15.85
CA TYR A 421 36.01 -11.52 15.83
C TYR A 421 35.11 -10.90 16.91
N GLN A 422 34.69 -11.68 17.91
CA GLN A 422 33.95 -11.22 19.09
C GLN A 422 32.68 -10.41 18.72
N VAL A 423 31.85 -10.99 17.87
CA VAL A 423 30.49 -10.52 17.60
C VAL A 423 29.69 -10.64 18.90
N ASP A 424 28.91 -9.62 19.26
CA ASP A 424 28.11 -9.63 20.49
C ASP A 424 26.92 -10.60 20.36
N ARG A 425 26.24 -10.55 19.20
CA ARG A 425 25.01 -11.33 18.91
C ARG A 425 25.01 -11.88 17.49
N PHE A 426 24.72 -13.17 17.37
CA PHE A 426 24.53 -13.86 16.10
C PHE A 426 23.11 -14.45 16.06
N VAL A 427 22.27 -13.95 15.16
CA VAL A 427 20.88 -14.35 15.01
C VAL A 427 20.73 -15.15 13.74
N MET A 428 20.48 -16.45 13.86
CA MET A 428 20.23 -17.34 12.74
C MET A 428 18.74 -17.46 12.44
N VAL A 429 18.36 -17.11 11.20
CA VAL A 429 17.03 -17.39 10.68
C VAL A 429 16.92 -18.86 10.30
N SER A 430 16.01 -19.57 10.96
CA SER A 430 15.64 -20.96 10.70
C SER A 430 14.17 -21.07 10.28
N THR A 431 13.62 -22.28 10.27
CA THR A 431 12.32 -22.60 9.67
C THR A 431 11.61 -23.70 10.46
N ASP A 432 10.27 -23.74 10.38
CA ASP A 432 9.45 -24.85 10.90
C ASP A 432 9.87 -26.21 10.33
N LYS A 433 10.38 -26.23 9.09
CA LYS A 433 10.85 -27.44 8.39
C LYS A 433 12.08 -28.10 9.01
N ALA A 434 12.75 -27.42 9.94
CA ALA A 434 13.84 -28.00 10.72
C ALA A 434 13.32 -28.88 11.88
N VAL A 435 12.04 -28.79 12.22
CA VAL A 435 11.38 -29.63 13.23
C VAL A 435 10.94 -30.94 12.58
N ASN A 436 11.44 -32.07 13.09
CA ASN A 436 11.19 -33.41 12.53
C ASN A 436 11.28 -33.39 10.99
N PRO A 437 12.45 -33.02 10.44
CA PRO A 437 12.56 -32.69 9.03
C PRO A 437 12.13 -33.88 8.16
N SER A 438 11.48 -33.58 7.04
CA SER A 438 11.09 -34.60 6.05
C SER A 438 11.72 -34.41 4.68
N ASN A 439 12.63 -33.45 4.60
CA ASN A 439 13.34 -33.08 3.40
C ASN A 439 14.76 -32.61 3.73
N VAL A 440 15.62 -32.68 2.73
CA VAL A 440 17.03 -32.28 2.76
C VAL A 440 17.21 -30.82 3.15
N MET A 441 16.33 -29.93 2.68
CA MET A 441 16.40 -28.51 3.04
C MET A 441 16.20 -28.31 4.55
N GLY A 442 15.14 -28.87 5.12
CA GLY A 442 14.83 -28.82 6.55
C GLY A 442 15.92 -29.49 7.38
N ALA A 443 16.41 -30.66 6.96
CA ALA A 443 17.49 -31.37 7.63
C ALA A 443 18.80 -30.56 7.62
N SER A 444 19.15 -29.90 6.52
CA SER A 444 20.35 -29.04 6.46
C SER A 444 20.26 -27.85 7.44
N LYS A 445 19.07 -27.24 7.60
CA LYS A 445 18.84 -26.19 8.60
C LYS A 445 18.92 -26.74 10.01
N ARG A 446 18.38 -27.93 10.27
CA ARG A 446 18.50 -28.62 11.56
C ARG A 446 19.96 -28.91 11.94
N ILE A 447 20.78 -29.37 11.00
CA ILE A 447 22.23 -29.56 11.20
C ILE A 447 22.91 -28.24 11.54
N ALA A 448 22.57 -27.17 10.82
CA ALA A 448 23.09 -25.83 11.10
C ALA A 448 22.74 -25.37 12.52
N GLU A 449 21.50 -25.57 12.97
CA GLU A 449 21.07 -25.27 14.35
C GLU A 449 21.92 -26.01 15.40
N LYS A 450 22.11 -27.34 15.21
CA LYS A 450 22.95 -28.15 16.10
C LYS A 450 24.37 -27.60 16.21
N TYR A 451 24.95 -27.14 15.09
CA TYR A 451 26.28 -26.54 15.09
C TYR A 451 26.35 -25.27 15.94
N VAL A 452 25.46 -24.29 15.69
CA VAL A 452 25.51 -23.01 16.42
C VAL A 452 25.17 -23.17 17.90
N GLN A 453 24.22 -24.05 18.21
CA GLN A 453 23.82 -24.34 19.58
C GLN A 453 24.95 -25.03 20.35
N SER A 454 25.53 -26.10 19.81
CA SER A 454 26.62 -26.82 20.48
C SER A 454 27.86 -25.93 20.66
N LEU A 455 28.20 -25.09 19.66
CA LEU A 455 29.29 -24.11 19.75
C LEU A 455 29.07 -23.13 20.91
N HIS A 456 27.85 -22.61 21.07
CA HIS A 456 27.52 -21.71 22.17
C HIS A 456 27.78 -22.36 23.53
N PHE A 457 27.23 -23.56 23.76
CA PHE A 457 27.37 -24.25 25.04
C PHE A 457 28.80 -24.71 25.34
N GLU A 458 29.58 -25.06 24.33
CA GLU A 458 31.00 -25.36 24.50
C GLU A 458 31.80 -24.14 24.97
N LEU A 459 31.52 -22.96 24.42
CA LEU A 459 32.19 -21.72 24.81
C LEU A 459 31.77 -21.27 26.23
N LEU A 460 30.50 -21.48 26.58
CA LEU A 460 30.02 -21.28 27.96
C LEU A 460 30.74 -22.21 28.95
N LYS A 461 30.87 -23.51 28.64
CA LYS A 461 31.61 -24.48 29.49
C LYS A 461 33.06 -24.04 29.75
N LYS A 462 33.69 -23.38 28.77
CA LYS A 462 35.05 -22.84 28.88
C LYS A 462 35.14 -21.50 29.63
N ASN A 463 34.03 -20.95 30.13
CA ASN A 463 33.95 -19.62 30.76
C ASN A 463 34.52 -18.49 29.89
N ILE A 464 34.42 -18.62 28.56
CA ILE A 464 34.87 -17.60 27.62
C ILE A 464 33.69 -16.67 27.34
N LYS A 465 33.86 -15.36 27.58
CA LYS A 465 32.88 -14.37 27.11
C LYS A 465 32.80 -14.47 25.59
N THR A 466 31.62 -14.85 25.10
CA THR A 466 31.46 -15.30 23.72
C THR A 466 30.22 -14.68 23.06
N THR A 467 30.12 -14.89 21.75
CA THR A 467 28.98 -14.58 20.91
C THR A 467 27.71 -15.23 21.46
N LYS A 468 26.66 -14.43 21.65
CA LYS A 468 25.33 -14.94 21.95
C LYS A 468 24.71 -15.47 20.65
N PHE A 469 24.53 -16.78 20.57
CA PHE A 469 23.90 -17.42 19.41
C PHE A 469 22.40 -17.57 19.65
N ILE A 470 21.60 -16.94 18.82
CA ILE A 470 20.14 -16.96 18.87
C ILE A 470 19.63 -17.60 17.59
N THR A 471 18.73 -18.57 17.70
CA THR A 471 18.05 -19.16 16.55
C THR A 471 16.57 -18.78 16.58
N THR A 472 15.98 -18.46 15.42
CA THR A 472 14.54 -18.19 15.31
C THR A 472 13.91 -19.14 14.30
N ARG A 473 12.87 -19.87 14.69
CA ARG A 473 12.05 -20.72 13.83
C ARG A 473 10.68 -20.09 13.63
N PHE A 474 10.26 -20.00 12.38
CA PHE A 474 8.92 -19.60 12.00
C PHE A 474 8.52 -20.25 10.68
N GLY A 475 7.23 -20.25 10.41
CA GLY A 475 6.66 -20.90 9.23
C GLY A 475 6.75 -20.08 7.96
N ASN A 476 5.78 -20.28 7.08
CA ASN A 476 5.76 -19.59 5.80
C ASN A 476 5.55 -18.08 5.99
N VAL A 477 6.11 -17.32 5.05
CA VAL A 477 5.97 -15.88 4.99
C VAL A 477 5.32 -15.49 3.66
N LEU A 478 4.22 -14.73 3.74
CA LEU A 478 3.45 -14.29 2.57
C LEU A 478 4.32 -13.43 1.63
N GLY A 479 4.05 -13.55 0.33
CA GLY A 479 4.72 -12.75 -0.69
C GLY A 479 6.23 -13.01 -0.86
N SER A 480 6.83 -13.95 -0.11
CA SER A 480 8.25 -14.24 -0.24
C SER A 480 8.62 -14.82 -1.61
N ASN A 481 9.85 -14.59 -2.06
CA ASN A 481 10.32 -14.99 -3.40
C ASN A 481 10.09 -16.49 -3.65
N GLY A 482 9.48 -16.81 -4.79
CA GLY A 482 9.17 -18.18 -5.21
C GLY A 482 8.19 -18.93 -4.29
N SER A 483 7.38 -18.22 -3.50
CA SER A 483 6.33 -18.83 -2.67
C SER A 483 5.02 -19.00 -3.43
N VAL A 484 4.03 -19.61 -2.76
CA VAL A 484 2.74 -19.98 -3.34
C VAL A 484 1.92 -18.77 -3.81
N VAL A 485 2.00 -17.63 -3.11
CA VAL A 485 1.23 -16.42 -3.46
C VAL A 485 1.70 -15.83 -4.78
N PRO A 486 3.00 -15.51 -5.01
CA PRO A 486 3.47 -15.09 -6.33
C PRO A 486 3.16 -16.08 -7.45
N LEU A 487 3.22 -17.39 -7.17
CA LEU A 487 2.86 -18.41 -8.14
C LEU A 487 1.38 -18.32 -8.54
N PHE A 488 0.48 -18.23 -7.56
CA PHE A 488 -0.96 -18.10 -7.82
C PHE A 488 -1.27 -16.80 -8.53
N THR A 489 -0.68 -15.68 -8.11
CA THR A 489 -0.84 -14.39 -8.80
C THR A 489 -0.45 -14.49 -10.27
N LYS A 490 0.69 -15.14 -10.56
CA LYS A 490 1.13 -15.38 -11.95
C LYS A 490 0.15 -16.28 -12.70
N GLN A 491 -0.21 -17.44 -12.14
CA GLN A 491 -1.15 -18.39 -12.75
C GLN A 491 -2.50 -17.74 -13.04
N ILE A 492 -3.02 -16.93 -12.12
CA ILE A 492 -4.27 -16.19 -12.28
C ILE A 492 -4.14 -15.17 -13.42
N SER A 493 -3.04 -14.41 -13.45
CA SER A 493 -2.80 -13.43 -14.53
C SER A 493 -2.66 -14.07 -15.92
N GLU A 494 -2.22 -15.34 -15.97
CA GLU A 494 -2.07 -16.12 -17.20
C GLU A 494 -3.35 -16.88 -17.60
N GLY A 495 -4.44 -16.79 -16.81
CA GLY A 495 -5.73 -17.44 -17.09
C GLY A 495 -5.90 -18.84 -16.47
N GLY A 496 -4.98 -19.28 -15.61
CA GLY A 496 -5.03 -20.54 -14.89
C GLY A 496 -4.57 -21.78 -15.69
N PRO A 497 -4.76 -22.98 -15.14
CA PRO A 497 -5.31 -23.28 -13.81
C PRO A 497 -4.35 -22.88 -12.68
N VAL A 498 -4.91 -22.61 -11.50
CA VAL A 498 -4.12 -22.54 -10.26
C VAL A 498 -3.78 -23.95 -9.80
N THR A 499 -2.51 -24.23 -9.50
CA THR A 499 -2.08 -25.58 -9.13
C THR A 499 -1.81 -25.70 -7.64
N ILE A 500 -2.48 -26.64 -6.97
CA ILE A 500 -2.22 -26.97 -5.57
C ILE A 500 -1.65 -28.38 -5.46
N THR A 501 -0.84 -28.63 -4.45
CA THR A 501 -0.21 -29.95 -4.26
C THR A 501 -1.18 -30.95 -3.65
N HIS A 502 -1.96 -30.55 -2.64
CA HIS A 502 -3.02 -31.38 -2.07
C HIS A 502 -4.18 -30.54 -1.54
N LYS A 503 -5.42 -31.03 -1.61
CA LYS A 503 -6.62 -30.28 -1.16
C LYS A 503 -6.59 -29.92 0.33
N ASP A 504 -6.11 -30.85 1.15
CA ASP A 504 -6.02 -30.70 2.61
C ASP A 504 -4.71 -30.09 3.11
N ILE A 505 -3.84 -29.60 2.23
CA ILE A 505 -2.56 -29.04 2.65
C ILE A 505 -2.77 -27.71 3.39
N ILE A 506 -2.18 -27.60 4.59
CA ILE A 506 -2.25 -26.42 5.44
C ILE A 506 -0.87 -25.83 5.69
N ARG A 507 -0.78 -24.51 5.77
CA ARG A 507 0.44 -23.79 6.14
C ARG A 507 0.13 -22.65 7.09
N TYR A 508 1.09 -22.34 7.94
CA TYR A 508 1.07 -21.17 8.80
C TYR A 508 1.74 -20.00 8.08
N PHE A 509 1.10 -18.82 8.06
CA PHE A 509 1.56 -17.68 7.27
C PHE A 509 1.65 -16.41 8.09
N MET A 510 2.81 -15.79 8.21
CA MET A 510 2.89 -14.41 8.68
C MET A 510 3.35 -13.48 7.55
N THR A 511 3.24 -12.17 7.74
CA THR A 511 3.81 -11.21 6.76
C THR A 511 5.33 -11.09 6.94
N ILE A 512 6.04 -10.65 5.89
CA ILE A 512 7.51 -10.45 5.96
C ILE A 512 7.87 -9.42 7.04
N PRO A 513 7.21 -8.25 7.13
CA PRO A 513 7.52 -7.27 8.16
C PRO A 513 7.34 -7.85 9.56
N GLU A 514 6.23 -8.54 9.80
CA GLU A 514 5.94 -9.18 11.09
C GLU A 514 7.02 -10.22 11.49
N ALA A 515 7.44 -11.08 10.55
CA ALA A 515 8.48 -12.07 10.81
C ALA A 515 9.78 -11.38 11.24
N CYS A 516 10.20 -10.37 10.50
CA CYS A 516 11.45 -9.67 10.76
C CYS A 516 11.40 -8.88 12.08
N GLN A 517 10.24 -8.32 12.43
CA GLN A 517 10.03 -7.68 13.73
C GLN A 517 10.27 -8.68 14.88
N LEU A 518 9.70 -9.89 14.81
CA LEU A 518 9.95 -10.92 15.83
C LEU A 518 11.41 -11.40 15.83
N VAL A 519 12.07 -11.47 14.67
CA VAL A 519 13.51 -11.80 14.59
C VAL A 519 14.36 -10.75 15.31
N LEU A 520 14.07 -9.45 15.12
CA LEU A 520 14.78 -8.37 15.80
C LEU A 520 14.55 -8.39 17.31
N GLU A 521 13.31 -8.62 17.74
CA GLU A 521 12.92 -8.73 19.15
C GLU A 521 13.60 -9.94 19.82
N ALA A 522 13.55 -11.12 19.18
CA ALA A 522 14.23 -12.34 19.63
C ALA A 522 15.76 -12.14 19.73
N GLY A 523 16.37 -11.55 18.70
CA GLY A 523 17.80 -11.24 18.68
C GLY A 523 18.23 -10.27 19.78
N THR A 524 17.35 -9.36 20.16
CA THR A 524 17.58 -8.38 21.24
C THR A 524 17.44 -9.03 22.62
N MET A 525 16.41 -9.85 22.83
CA MET A 525 16.13 -10.45 24.13
C MET A 525 17.01 -11.66 24.48
N GLY A 526 17.51 -12.38 23.47
CA GLY A 526 18.25 -13.62 23.69
C GLY A 526 19.55 -13.45 24.47
N ASN A 527 19.85 -14.42 25.31
CA ASN A 527 21.08 -14.47 26.09
C ASN A 527 22.12 -15.45 25.53
N GLY A 528 21.76 -16.19 24.49
CA GLY A 528 22.57 -17.20 23.81
C GLY A 528 22.08 -18.61 24.12
N GLY A 529 22.11 -19.48 23.11
CA GLY A 529 21.72 -20.88 23.20
C GLY A 529 20.22 -21.13 23.01
N GLU A 530 19.39 -20.07 22.97
CA GLU A 530 17.95 -20.21 22.79
C GLU A 530 17.54 -20.44 21.33
N ILE A 531 16.51 -21.27 21.16
CA ILE A 531 15.78 -21.43 19.91
C ILE A 531 14.39 -20.82 20.11
N TYR A 532 14.15 -19.66 19.53
CA TYR A 532 12.87 -18.98 19.58
C TYR A 532 11.91 -19.52 18.52
N ILE A 533 10.66 -19.72 18.90
CA ILE A 533 9.56 -20.13 18.01
C ILE A 533 8.49 -19.06 18.07
N PHE A 534 8.03 -18.63 16.90
CA PHE A 534 7.02 -17.60 16.80
C PHE A 534 5.62 -18.20 16.77
N ASP A 535 4.69 -17.57 17.48
CA ASP A 535 3.28 -17.88 17.35
C ASP A 535 2.79 -17.42 15.98
N MET A 536 2.50 -18.41 15.13
CA MET A 536 2.03 -18.20 13.79
C MET A 536 0.50 -18.21 13.69
N GLY A 537 -0.26 -18.14 14.77
CA GLY A 537 -1.72 -18.11 14.75
C GLY A 537 -2.36 -19.32 14.06
N LYS A 538 -3.55 -19.12 13.48
CA LYS A 538 -4.32 -20.20 12.85
C LYS A 538 -3.70 -20.64 11.51
N PRO A 539 -3.67 -21.95 11.21
CA PRO A 539 -3.22 -22.45 9.92
C PRO A 539 -4.23 -22.11 8.80
N VAL A 540 -3.74 -21.98 7.57
CA VAL A 540 -4.54 -21.66 6.38
C VAL A 540 -4.47 -22.82 5.39
N LYS A 541 -5.63 -23.27 4.90
CA LYS A 541 -5.73 -24.24 3.79
C LYS A 541 -5.32 -23.58 2.48
N ILE A 542 -4.37 -24.19 1.75
CA ILE A 542 -3.88 -23.62 0.48
C ILE A 542 -4.96 -23.63 -0.61
N TYR A 543 -5.88 -24.61 -0.59
CA TYR A 543 -7.04 -24.60 -1.47
C TYR A 543 -7.92 -23.36 -1.23
N SER A 544 -8.26 -23.06 0.02
CA SER A 544 -9.04 -21.86 0.39
C SER A 544 -8.29 -20.56 0.05
N LEU A 545 -6.96 -20.55 0.20
CA LEU A 545 -6.11 -19.43 -0.23
C LEU A 545 -6.23 -19.19 -1.74
N ALA A 546 -6.17 -20.25 -2.55
CA ALA A 546 -6.33 -20.15 -4.00
C ALA A 546 -7.71 -19.59 -4.39
N GLU A 547 -8.79 -20.07 -3.75
CA GLU A 547 -10.15 -19.55 -3.99
C GLU A 547 -10.26 -18.06 -3.67
N LYS A 548 -9.73 -17.63 -2.51
CA LYS A 548 -9.72 -16.21 -2.11
C LYS A 548 -8.94 -15.35 -3.09
N MET A 549 -7.77 -15.80 -3.55
CA MET A 549 -6.97 -15.06 -4.52
C MET A 549 -7.65 -14.93 -5.89
N ILE A 550 -8.33 -15.98 -6.37
CA ILE A 550 -9.12 -15.93 -7.61
C ILE A 550 -10.26 -14.90 -7.47
N ARG A 551 -10.97 -14.90 -6.33
CA ARG A 551 -12.05 -13.93 -6.05
C ARG A 551 -11.53 -12.50 -5.96
N LEU A 552 -10.38 -12.27 -5.32
CA LEU A 552 -9.73 -10.96 -5.26
C LEU A 552 -9.35 -10.42 -6.64
N ALA A 553 -9.03 -11.30 -7.59
CA ALA A 553 -8.80 -10.93 -8.99
C ALA A 553 -10.09 -10.61 -9.77
N GLY A 554 -11.27 -10.74 -9.14
CA GLY A 554 -12.58 -10.51 -9.76
C GLY A 554 -13.07 -11.69 -10.61
N LEU A 555 -12.56 -12.90 -10.34
CA LEU A 555 -12.87 -14.12 -11.09
C LEU A 555 -13.56 -15.14 -10.17
N ILE A 556 -14.31 -16.08 -10.76
CA ILE A 556 -15.06 -17.11 -10.04
C ILE A 556 -14.23 -18.42 -10.02
N PRO A 557 -13.86 -18.94 -8.83
CA PRO A 557 -13.16 -20.21 -8.71
C PRO A 557 -13.92 -21.38 -9.35
N ASN A 558 -13.20 -22.26 -10.04
CA ASN A 558 -13.72 -23.43 -10.77
C ASN A 558 -14.68 -23.14 -11.93
N VAL A 559 -14.98 -21.87 -12.21
CA VAL A 559 -15.76 -21.43 -13.40
C VAL A 559 -14.82 -20.69 -14.36
N ASP A 560 -14.24 -19.57 -13.92
CA ASP A 560 -13.32 -18.78 -14.73
C ASP A 560 -11.90 -19.37 -14.67
N ILE A 561 -11.47 -19.80 -13.48
CA ILE A 561 -10.16 -20.40 -13.24
C ILE A 561 -10.32 -21.70 -12.47
N LYS A 562 -9.87 -22.81 -13.06
CA LYS A 562 -9.84 -24.12 -12.40
C LYS A 562 -8.72 -24.20 -11.36
N ILE A 563 -8.99 -24.88 -10.24
CA ILE A 563 -7.97 -25.28 -9.28
C ILE A 563 -7.63 -26.76 -9.53
N LYS A 564 -6.38 -27.05 -9.90
CA LYS A 564 -5.92 -28.40 -10.23
C LYS A 564 -5.00 -28.93 -9.14
N GLU A 565 -5.30 -30.12 -8.63
CA GLU A 565 -4.42 -30.87 -7.74
C GLU A 565 -3.32 -31.57 -8.55
N ILE A 566 -2.05 -31.39 -8.14
CA ILE A 566 -0.88 -31.93 -8.84
C ILE A 566 -0.11 -33.00 -8.03
N GLY A 567 -0.57 -33.31 -6.82
CA GLY A 567 0.09 -34.23 -5.91
C GLY A 567 1.13 -33.57 -5.01
N LEU A 568 1.43 -34.21 -3.89
CA LEU A 568 2.51 -33.81 -3.00
C LEU A 568 3.87 -34.01 -3.68
N ARG A 569 4.77 -33.06 -3.47
CA ARG A 569 6.13 -33.12 -4.01
C ARG A 569 7.06 -33.88 -3.07
N PRO A 570 8.23 -34.34 -3.57
CA PRO A 570 9.27 -34.90 -2.71
C PRO A 570 9.63 -33.98 -1.56
N GLY A 571 9.64 -34.56 -0.37
CA GLY A 571 9.96 -33.89 0.88
C GLY A 571 8.84 -33.01 1.47
N GLU A 572 7.66 -32.96 0.84
CA GLU A 572 6.58 -32.05 1.25
C GLU A 572 5.62 -32.70 2.26
N LYS A 573 5.39 -32.02 3.39
CA LYS A 573 4.40 -32.43 4.40
C LYS A 573 2.99 -31.92 4.08
N LEU A 574 1.97 -32.66 4.51
CA LEU A 574 0.58 -32.19 4.47
C LEU A 574 0.33 -31.04 5.47
N TYR A 575 0.90 -31.16 6.67
CA TYR A 575 0.91 -30.14 7.73
C TYR A 575 2.33 -29.97 8.26
N GLU A 576 2.71 -28.73 8.55
CA GLU A 576 4.00 -28.43 9.19
C GLU A 576 3.82 -28.43 10.72
N GLU A 577 4.85 -28.89 11.43
CA GLU A 577 4.91 -28.87 12.88
C GLU A 577 5.69 -27.62 13.32
N LEU A 578 5.16 -26.88 14.30
CA LEU A 578 5.89 -25.75 14.89
C LEU A 578 6.81 -26.17 16.04
N LEU A 579 6.53 -27.32 16.67
CA LEU A 579 7.21 -27.87 17.83
C LEU A 579 7.34 -29.38 17.67
N LYS A 580 8.40 -29.95 18.23
CA LYS A 580 8.55 -31.40 18.35
C LYS A 580 7.63 -31.88 19.48
N ASP A 581 7.01 -33.04 19.33
CA ASP A 581 6.04 -33.61 20.29
C ASP A 581 6.57 -33.66 21.74
N ASP A 582 7.88 -33.92 21.91
CA ASP A 582 8.52 -34.03 23.23
C ASP A 582 9.16 -32.71 23.74
N SER A 583 9.15 -31.65 22.93
CA SER A 583 9.84 -30.40 23.28
C SER A 583 8.98 -29.52 24.20
N LYS A 584 9.56 -29.11 25.33
CA LYS A 584 8.93 -28.13 26.22
C LYS A 584 9.19 -26.72 25.71
N THR A 585 8.19 -25.86 25.82
CA THR A 585 8.33 -24.42 25.57
C THR A 585 8.33 -23.63 26.86
N LEU A 586 9.11 -22.56 26.88
CA LEU A 586 9.08 -21.54 27.92
C LEU A 586 8.53 -20.23 27.36
N PRO A 587 7.68 -19.51 28.11
CA PRO A 587 7.20 -18.20 27.70
C PRO A 587 8.35 -17.17 27.74
N THR A 588 8.20 -16.09 26.97
CA THR A 588 9.06 -14.90 27.05
C THR A 588 8.24 -13.69 27.51
N HIS A 589 8.85 -12.50 27.59
CA HIS A 589 8.10 -11.27 27.85
C HIS A 589 7.20 -10.86 26.68
N HIS A 590 7.40 -11.42 25.49
CA HIS A 590 6.58 -11.16 24.32
C HIS A 590 5.68 -12.36 24.01
N GLU A 591 4.36 -12.19 24.06
CA GLU A 591 3.38 -13.28 23.99
C GLU A 591 3.51 -14.16 22.73
N LYS A 592 3.95 -13.57 21.61
CA LYS A 592 4.14 -14.31 20.34
C LYS A 592 5.51 -14.99 20.18
N ILE A 593 6.35 -14.99 21.21
CA ILE A 593 7.69 -15.56 21.15
C ILE A 593 7.85 -16.55 22.31
N LEU A 594 8.12 -17.82 21.97
CA LEU A 594 8.37 -18.91 22.91
C LEU A 594 9.82 -19.39 22.75
N VAL A 595 10.42 -19.93 23.81
CA VAL A 595 11.72 -20.60 23.75
C VAL A 595 11.51 -22.10 23.73
N ALA A 596 12.01 -22.78 22.69
CA ALA A 596 12.06 -24.23 22.63
C ALA A 596 13.24 -24.76 23.46
N GLN A 597 12.98 -25.78 24.28
CA GLN A 597 14.01 -26.56 24.93
C GLN A 597 14.38 -27.74 24.04
N ASP A 598 15.63 -27.77 23.58
CA ASP A 598 16.19 -28.81 22.73
C ASP A 598 17.34 -29.53 23.45
N MET A 599 17.67 -30.74 23.01
CA MET A 599 18.77 -31.50 23.60
C MET A 599 20.11 -30.87 23.21
N ILE A 600 20.98 -30.70 24.20
CA ILE A 600 22.32 -30.16 23.98
C ILE A 600 23.26 -31.31 23.63
N GLU A 601 23.83 -31.27 22.44
CA GLU A 601 24.84 -32.21 21.97
C GLU A 601 26.26 -31.70 22.21
N ASP A 602 27.21 -32.63 22.30
CA ASP A 602 28.63 -32.30 22.46
C ASP A 602 29.20 -31.66 21.19
N TYR A 603 29.79 -30.46 21.32
CA TYR A 603 30.31 -29.71 20.18
C TYR A 603 31.40 -30.44 19.41
N LYS A 604 32.27 -31.20 20.09
CA LYS A 604 33.36 -31.89 19.41
C LYS A 604 32.79 -32.97 18.48
N CYS A 605 31.84 -33.76 18.98
CA CYS A 605 31.13 -34.76 18.18
C CYS A 605 30.36 -34.11 17.01
N VAL A 606 29.59 -33.06 17.27
CA VAL A 606 28.82 -32.34 16.23
C VAL A 606 29.75 -31.76 15.16
N LYS A 607 30.86 -31.14 15.55
CA LYS A 607 31.84 -30.55 14.64
C LYS A 607 32.51 -31.62 13.77
N GLU A 608 32.95 -32.72 14.36
CA GLU A 608 33.59 -33.83 13.64
C GLU A 608 32.62 -34.46 12.62
N ASN A 609 31.38 -34.72 13.02
CA ASN A 609 30.35 -35.25 12.12
C ASN A 609 30.01 -34.29 10.99
N ILE A 610 29.90 -32.99 11.27
CA ILE A 610 29.63 -31.98 10.24
C ILE A 610 30.82 -31.81 9.29
N GLN A 611 32.04 -31.85 9.80
CA GLN A 611 33.23 -31.81 8.94
C GLN A 611 33.25 -33.03 8.01
N LEU A 612 33.00 -34.23 8.55
CA LEU A 612 32.90 -35.45 7.75
C LEU A 612 31.78 -35.36 6.70
N LEU A 613 30.61 -34.80 7.05
CA LEU A 613 29.51 -34.56 6.10
C LEU A 613 29.95 -33.62 4.97
N ILE A 614 30.62 -32.52 5.29
CA ILE A 614 31.14 -31.56 4.31
C ILE A 614 32.16 -32.24 3.38
N ASP A 615 33.10 -32.99 3.94
CA ASP A 615 34.14 -33.70 3.17
C ASP A 615 33.52 -34.77 2.25
N THR A 616 32.52 -35.50 2.75
CA THR A 616 31.74 -36.49 1.99
C THR A 616 30.98 -35.82 0.84
N THR A 617 30.51 -34.59 1.04
CA THR A 617 29.71 -33.87 0.03
C THR A 617 30.51 -33.57 -1.25
N PHE A 618 31.85 -33.51 -1.20
CA PHE A 618 32.66 -33.23 -2.38
C PHE A 618 32.79 -34.39 -3.36
N ASN A 619 32.66 -35.65 -2.91
CA ASN A 619 33.06 -36.83 -3.70
C ASN A 619 32.02 -37.96 -3.76
N TYR A 620 30.92 -37.86 -3.02
CA TYR A 620 29.98 -38.97 -2.83
C TYR A 620 28.61 -38.72 -3.47
N SER A 621 27.81 -39.79 -3.58
CA SER A 621 26.48 -39.73 -4.18
C SER A 621 25.47 -39.02 -3.28
N ASN A 622 24.35 -38.57 -3.86
CA ASN A 622 23.27 -37.96 -3.08
C ASN A 622 22.74 -38.89 -1.97
N ASN A 623 22.70 -40.20 -2.20
CA ASN A 623 22.27 -41.17 -1.19
C ASN A 623 23.21 -41.23 0.00
N ASP A 624 24.53 -41.15 -0.24
CA ASP A 624 25.52 -41.12 0.82
C ASP A 624 25.37 -39.85 1.66
N ILE A 625 25.25 -38.69 0.99
CA ILE A 625 25.04 -37.39 1.66
C ILE A 625 23.81 -37.45 2.55
N VAL A 626 22.67 -37.89 2.01
CA VAL A 626 21.41 -37.97 2.76
C VAL A 626 21.47 -39.01 3.87
N GLY A 627 22.13 -40.15 3.65
CA GLY A 627 22.40 -41.15 4.69
C GLY A 627 23.18 -40.57 5.87
N TYR A 628 24.26 -39.83 5.59
CA TYR A 628 25.02 -39.12 6.64
C TYR A 628 24.20 -38.03 7.33
N MET A 629 23.34 -37.31 6.60
CA MET A 629 22.42 -36.34 7.23
C MET A 629 21.48 -37.02 8.23
N LYS A 630 20.96 -38.22 7.91
CA LYS A 630 20.10 -39.00 8.81
C LYS A 630 20.86 -39.50 10.05
N MET A 631 22.15 -39.82 9.92
CA MET A 631 22.97 -40.15 11.10
C MET A 631 23.13 -38.95 12.05
N ILE A 632 23.29 -37.73 11.52
CA ILE A 632 23.43 -36.51 12.33
C ILE A 632 22.08 -36.04 12.89
N VAL A 633 21.00 -36.29 12.16
CA VAL A 633 19.63 -35.93 12.50
C VAL A 633 18.75 -37.19 12.46
N PRO A 634 18.75 -38.02 13.52
CA PRO A 634 17.98 -39.26 13.56
C PRO A 634 16.47 -39.07 13.39
N GLU A 635 15.96 -37.87 13.70
CA GLU A 635 14.56 -37.49 13.46
C GLU A 635 14.23 -37.15 11.99
N PHE A 636 15.22 -37.17 11.08
CA PHE A 636 15.01 -36.89 9.65
C PHE A 636 14.41 -38.10 8.92
N LYS A 637 13.09 -38.07 8.70
CA LYS A 637 12.36 -39.10 7.94
C LYS A 637 11.85 -38.55 6.63
N SER A 638 12.40 -39.03 5.52
CA SER A 638 12.04 -38.53 4.18
C SER A 638 10.57 -38.86 3.88
N LEU A 639 9.88 -37.98 3.15
CA LEU A 639 8.49 -38.20 2.73
C LEU A 639 8.33 -37.89 1.25
N ASN A 640 7.58 -38.71 0.52
CA ASN A 640 7.33 -38.61 -0.92
C ASN A 640 8.62 -38.55 -1.77
N SER A 641 9.75 -39.06 -1.25
CA SER A 641 11.11 -38.87 -1.81
C SER A 641 11.83 -40.20 -1.97
N ASP A 642 12.73 -40.30 -2.96
CA ASP A 642 13.55 -41.49 -3.21
C ASP A 642 14.43 -41.87 -2.00
N TYR A 643 14.69 -40.90 -1.11
CA TYR A 643 15.44 -41.10 0.12
C TYR A 643 14.69 -41.84 1.23
N GLU A 644 13.40 -42.16 1.07
CA GLU A 644 12.63 -43.00 2.01
C GLU A 644 13.26 -44.38 2.22
N ILE A 645 13.98 -44.88 1.21
CA ILE A 645 14.70 -46.15 1.28
C ILE A 645 15.75 -46.12 2.41
N LEU A 646 16.27 -44.94 2.73
CA LEU A 646 17.28 -44.73 3.76
C LEU A 646 16.69 -44.58 5.18
N ASP A 647 15.36 -44.52 5.34
CA ASP A 647 14.68 -44.37 6.65
C ASP A 647 14.55 -45.68 7.43
N LYS A 648 14.82 -46.82 6.79
CA LYS A 648 14.61 -48.16 7.35
C LYS A 648 15.82 -48.72 8.11
N ASN A 649 16.90 -47.96 8.22
CA ASN A 649 18.16 -48.37 8.85
C ASN A 649 18.44 -47.58 10.13
#